data_AF-A0A5S4F5H1-F1
#
_entry.id   AF-A0A5S4F5H1-F1
#
_cell.length_a   1.000
_cell.length_b   1.000
_cell.length_c   1.000
_cell.angle_alpha   90.00
_cell.angle_beta   90.00
_cell.angle_gamma   90.00
#
_symmetry.space_group_name_H-M   'P 1'
#
loop_
_entity.id
_entity.type
_entity.pdbx_description
1 polymer ?
#
loop_
_entity_poly.entity_id
_entity_poly.type
_entity_poly.pdbx_seq_one_letter_code
_entity_poly.pdbx_strand_id
1 'polypeptide(L)'
;MSTSFEDRLAAVPAHLSELIRRQLAGESGPPADDGRIRPVPRDAALPMSSAQQRLWFMAELEPDSPEYNALRALRLRGDLDAEALTAAVNGVARRHESLRTTFDAIDGRGVQIVHEHADRPVPLIDVSGRCAEARLEEFLLREMSTPYDLRSGPLFRASLLRLGPREHVLVLGVHHIVSDGWSTGNLLAELAALYTAGTGSADGQGAALPPLPVQYADFAAWQQERAGTPALDDQLAYWRGRLDRLPVLELPTDRPRPPVRSSAGAVCEFQVPAPLLSRLRELSRANGATLFMTLAAAAKVVLSRYAGERDVAVGTVTSGRGRPDLDHLIGFFINTVVLRSQVDESLPFTAFVRQVRATLLEAFANEEVPFQRLVETLRPERDPSRPPLVQVMVNLQNLAAGAPRLPGLEVSELQPPINVAKLDLTFDFYEDARSLTCYLEYSTDLYDAATAERLGEHLVTLLESVADAPDAPLHTRDMIPAAELRRLTAAGLGTQAGPVPARLVHELFDERAALTPDAPAVSCGDERLTFAGLAARADRLARHLHGLGAGPGSLVGICLERGVDAVVAMLGVLKAGAAFLPLDPEHPAQRLAMMLDDAAATVVITEHRLRDRLAGHPATLVDLERDRPALDRLPATPPRTAVTPDGLAYVVYTSGSTGRPKGVMVSHGNVQHIMRAWDACYDLTGLRGRCLSVSSVAVDVFFGDFLLSAMFGGELLISPPDVLADPPALVAALREQRPEIMVTTPSLAKAISQELVYEGGALDSLRVLAVGSEPWPADDCRALLDLLPAGTIVANAYGATETTVDSTVFDVRAETMGPQATVPVGRPLINTSVHVLDPRMRPVPTGVYGEIFIGGDGVAQGYWNRPELTGQRFLPDPFSTDPAARLYRTGDVGRWRADGVLELAGRADDQVKVRGFRVELGEVESAMTRHPGVAAAAAAVRRDESGRDRLVGYIVPADGRTFDLGELRAFLADIVPDPAVPSALVRLGALPMTPSGTLDRRALPAPERAGRAAAGAFGG
;
A
#
# COMPACT_ATOMS: atom_id res chain seq x y z
N MET A 1 -67.87 -7.60 -24.14
CA MET A 1 -68.59 -6.78 -23.15
C MET A 1 -67.56 -5.88 -22.50
N SER A 2 -67.70 -4.58 -22.70
CA SER A 2 -66.73 -3.56 -22.31
C SER A 2 -66.89 -3.24 -20.82
N THR A 3 -65.89 -3.56 -20.01
CA THR A 3 -65.79 -3.10 -18.61
C THR A 3 -65.55 -1.59 -18.61
N SER A 4 -66.31 -0.87 -17.79
CA SER A 4 -66.34 0.60 -17.79
C SER A 4 -65.01 1.20 -17.30
N PHE A 5 -64.75 2.45 -17.64
CA PHE A 5 -63.57 3.20 -17.20
C PHE A 5 -63.50 3.30 -15.66
N GLU A 6 -64.64 3.33 -14.97
CA GLU A 6 -64.71 3.37 -13.51
C GLU A 6 -64.24 2.06 -12.85
N ASP A 7 -64.49 0.91 -13.48
CA ASP A 7 -64.06 -0.39 -12.94
C ASP A 7 -62.52 -0.56 -12.97
N ARG A 8 -61.82 0.15 -13.87
CA ARG A 8 -60.35 0.15 -13.93
C ARG A 8 -59.70 1.09 -12.91
N LEU A 9 -60.41 2.13 -12.47
CA LEU A 9 -59.91 3.07 -11.45
C LEU A 9 -59.89 2.46 -10.04
N ALA A 10 -60.71 1.43 -9.78
CA ALA A 10 -60.81 0.75 -8.49
C ALA A 10 -59.64 -0.20 -8.18
N ALA A 11 -58.82 -0.57 -9.18
CA ALA A 11 -57.68 -1.48 -9.02
C ALA A 11 -56.34 -0.77 -8.77
N VAL A 12 -56.34 0.56 -8.64
CA VAL A 12 -55.13 1.39 -8.49
C VAL A 12 -55.08 1.96 -7.05
N PRO A 13 -53.90 2.06 -6.40
CA PRO A 13 -53.76 2.66 -5.08
C PRO A 13 -54.44 4.03 -4.96
N ALA A 14 -55.11 4.30 -3.82
CA ALA A 14 -55.99 5.46 -3.64
C ALA A 14 -55.35 6.82 -3.97
N HIS A 15 -54.03 6.97 -3.78
CA HIS A 15 -53.30 8.20 -4.10
C HIS A 15 -53.16 8.45 -5.62
N LEU A 16 -53.14 7.41 -6.46
CA LEU A 16 -53.09 7.54 -7.93
C LEU A 16 -54.48 7.81 -8.53
N SER A 17 -55.53 7.25 -7.91
CA SER A 17 -56.93 7.44 -8.34
C SER A 17 -57.39 8.90 -8.15
N GLU A 18 -56.92 9.54 -7.07
CA GLU A 18 -57.14 10.97 -6.79
C GLU A 18 -56.40 11.88 -7.79
N LEU A 19 -55.19 11.48 -8.21
CA LEU A 19 -54.35 12.24 -9.16
C LEU A 19 -54.96 12.25 -10.57
N ILE A 20 -55.50 11.11 -11.03
CA ILE A 20 -56.15 10.98 -12.34
C ILE A 20 -57.48 11.75 -12.39
N ARG A 21 -58.25 11.80 -11.28
CA ARG A 21 -59.46 12.64 -11.19
C ARG A 21 -59.15 14.13 -11.27
N ARG A 22 -58.08 14.59 -10.62
CA ARG A 22 -57.63 16.00 -10.69
C ARG A 22 -57.17 16.40 -12.09
N GLN A 23 -56.56 15.47 -12.83
CA GLN A 23 -56.10 15.71 -14.20
C GLN A 23 -57.23 15.77 -15.24
N LEU A 24 -58.33 15.05 -15.01
CA LEU A 24 -59.53 15.09 -15.87
C LEU A 24 -60.46 16.28 -15.57
N ALA A 25 -60.36 16.89 -14.38
CA ALA A 25 -61.20 18.00 -13.94
C ALA A 25 -60.69 19.40 -14.36
N GLY A 26 -59.48 19.51 -14.91
CA GLY A 26 -58.97 20.78 -15.46
C GLY A 26 -58.86 21.92 -14.44
N GLU A 27 -58.65 21.63 -13.16
CA GLU A 27 -58.43 22.65 -12.13
C GLU A 27 -56.93 22.96 -11.99
N SER A 28 -56.57 24.19 -12.36
CA SER A 28 -55.23 24.75 -12.32
C SER A 28 -54.74 24.87 -10.88
N GLY A 29 -53.75 24.04 -10.50
CA GLY A 29 -52.87 24.32 -9.37
C GLY A 29 -52.02 25.57 -9.61
N PRO A 30 -51.28 26.06 -8.59
CA PRO A 30 -50.37 27.20 -8.75
C PRO A 30 -49.38 26.90 -9.89
N PRO A 31 -48.91 27.92 -10.63
CA PRO A 31 -48.22 27.70 -11.88
C PRO A 31 -47.01 26.80 -11.67
N ALA A 32 -46.97 25.70 -12.42
CA ALA A 32 -45.78 24.90 -12.57
C ALA A 32 -44.67 25.81 -13.08
N ASP A 33 -43.52 25.78 -12.40
CA ASP A 33 -42.26 26.29 -12.95
C ASP A 33 -42.08 25.64 -14.33
N ASP A 34 -42.14 26.44 -15.41
CA ASP A 34 -41.90 25.96 -16.77
C ASP A 34 -40.44 25.55 -16.98
N GLY A 35 -39.62 25.71 -15.93
CA GLY A 35 -38.21 25.36 -15.85
C GLY A 35 -37.34 26.25 -16.72
N ARG A 36 -37.86 27.27 -17.41
CA ARG A 36 -37.12 28.09 -18.38
C ARG A 36 -36.19 29.06 -17.66
N ILE A 37 -34.96 29.20 -18.17
CA ILE A 37 -34.05 30.24 -17.70
C ILE A 37 -34.55 31.58 -18.25
N ARG A 38 -34.66 32.59 -17.38
CA ARG A 38 -35.12 33.93 -17.73
C ARG A 38 -33.99 34.93 -17.52
N PRO A 39 -33.82 35.92 -18.41
CA PRO A 39 -32.86 37.00 -18.18
C PRO A 39 -33.14 37.71 -16.85
N VAL A 40 -32.11 37.89 -16.02
CA VAL A 40 -32.19 38.63 -14.76
C VAL A 40 -31.67 40.07 -14.91
N PRO A 41 -32.19 41.05 -14.16
CA PRO A 41 -31.70 42.42 -14.20
C PRO A 41 -30.20 42.51 -13.86
N ARG A 42 -29.44 43.32 -14.62
CA ARG A 42 -27.97 43.50 -14.45
C ARG A 42 -27.60 44.59 -13.43
N ASP A 43 -28.59 45.26 -12.87
CA ASP A 43 -28.47 46.27 -11.81
C ASP A 43 -28.59 45.66 -10.39
N ALA A 44 -28.89 44.37 -10.28
CA ALA A 44 -28.94 43.61 -9.04
C ALA A 44 -27.64 42.83 -8.79
N ALA A 45 -27.40 42.42 -7.54
CA ALA A 45 -26.30 41.52 -7.19
C ALA A 45 -26.51 40.15 -7.84
N LEU A 46 -25.66 39.79 -8.80
CA LEU A 46 -25.76 38.54 -9.55
C LEU A 46 -25.14 37.40 -8.73
N PRO A 47 -25.89 36.32 -8.40
CA PRO A 47 -25.33 35.23 -7.60
C PRO A 47 -24.36 34.39 -8.44
N MET A 48 -23.38 33.79 -7.79
CA MET A 48 -22.55 32.74 -8.39
C MET A 48 -23.32 31.42 -8.51
N SER A 49 -23.03 30.63 -9.54
CA SER A 49 -23.45 29.22 -9.59
C SER A 49 -22.75 28.42 -8.47
N SER A 50 -23.29 27.26 -8.10
CA SER A 50 -22.67 26.39 -7.07
C SER A 50 -21.25 25.98 -7.45
N ALA A 51 -21.00 25.78 -8.75
CA ALA A 51 -19.70 25.42 -9.28
C ALA A 51 -18.72 26.61 -9.21
N GLN A 52 -19.18 27.83 -9.52
CA GLN A 52 -18.38 29.05 -9.36
C GLN A 52 -18.06 29.35 -7.90
N GLN A 53 -19.00 29.16 -6.97
CA GLN A 53 -18.75 29.33 -5.53
C GLN A 53 -17.63 28.43 -5.05
N ARG A 54 -17.59 27.17 -5.50
CA ARG A 54 -16.51 26.24 -5.18
C ARG A 54 -15.16 26.72 -5.72
N LEU A 55 -15.09 27.10 -7.00
CA LEU A 55 -13.83 27.56 -7.60
C LEU A 55 -13.35 28.87 -6.95
N TRP A 56 -14.28 29.79 -6.63
CA TRP A 56 -13.96 31.01 -5.91
C TRP A 56 -13.44 30.74 -4.49
N PHE A 57 -14.08 29.82 -3.76
CA PHE A 57 -13.60 29.40 -2.44
C PHE A 57 -12.18 28.81 -2.49
N MET A 58 -11.88 27.96 -3.48
CA MET A 58 -10.53 27.40 -3.65
C MET A 58 -9.51 28.49 -4.03
N ALA A 59 -9.86 29.43 -4.90
CA ALA A 59 -8.99 30.54 -5.25
C ALA A 59 -8.74 31.50 -4.07
N GLU A 60 -9.71 31.70 -3.17
CA GLU A 60 -9.50 32.49 -1.95
C GLU A 60 -8.63 31.74 -0.92
N LEU A 61 -8.67 30.41 -0.91
CA LEU A 61 -7.83 29.57 -0.05
C LEU A 61 -6.38 29.51 -0.56
N GLU A 62 -6.19 29.44 -1.87
CA GLU A 62 -4.89 29.32 -2.55
C GLU A 62 -4.78 30.32 -3.72
N PRO A 63 -4.58 31.63 -3.47
CA PRO A 63 -4.63 32.67 -4.51
C PRO A 63 -3.58 32.54 -5.61
N ASP A 64 -2.45 31.90 -5.29
CA ASP A 64 -1.33 31.69 -6.23
C ASP A 64 -1.43 30.36 -7.00
N SER A 65 -2.51 29.60 -6.84
CA SER A 65 -2.67 28.27 -7.46
C SER A 65 -3.01 28.37 -8.96
N PRO A 66 -2.27 27.70 -9.86
CA PRO A 66 -2.61 27.60 -11.27
C PRO A 66 -3.59 26.45 -11.58
N GLU A 67 -4.10 25.73 -10.57
CA GLU A 67 -4.88 24.48 -10.73
C GLU A 67 -6.07 24.60 -11.69
N TYR A 68 -6.68 25.79 -11.76
CA TYR A 68 -7.87 26.06 -12.56
C TYR A 68 -7.60 26.95 -13.77
N ASN A 69 -6.34 27.13 -14.15
CA ASN A 69 -5.97 27.77 -15.41
C ASN A 69 -6.21 26.81 -16.57
N ALA A 70 -6.85 27.32 -17.63
CA ALA A 70 -7.02 26.60 -18.88
C ALA A 70 -6.38 27.39 -20.01
N LEU A 71 -5.51 26.72 -20.77
CA LEU A 71 -4.82 27.30 -21.91
C LEU A 71 -5.18 26.54 -23.18
N ARG A 72 -5.31 27.27 -24.29
CA ARG A 72 -5.36 26.72 -25.64
C ARG A 72 -4.34 27.43 -26.51
N ALA A 73 -3.61 26.65 -27.31
CA ALA A 73 -2.61 27.17 -28.23
C ALA A 73 -2.90 26.65 -29.64
N LEU A 74 -3.03 27.57 -30.60
CA LEU A 74 -3.28 27.24 -32.00
C LEU A 74 -2.08 27.70 -32.84
N ARG A 75 -1.40 26.77 -33.49
CA ARG A 75 -0.37 27.09 -34.48
C ARG A 75 -1.02 27.44 -35.80
N LEU A 76 -0.71 28.64 -36.29
CA LEU A 76 -1.27 29.27 -37.47
C LEU A 76 -0.17 29.41 -38.53
N ARG A 77 -0.36 28.76 -39.69
CA ARG A 77 0.57 28.83 -40.82
C ARG A 77 -0.13 29.43 -42.05
N GLY A 78 0.36 30.57 -42.53
CA GLY A 78 -0.21 31.25 -43.70
C GLY A 78 -0.19 32.77 -43.62
N ASP A 79 -1.09 33.42 -44.37
CA ASP A 79 -1.20 34.89 -44.43
C ASP A 79 -2.18 35.37 -43.36
N LEU A 80 -1.68 35.56 -42.14
CA LEU A 80 -2.48 36.00 -41.00
C LEU A 80 -2.82 37.50 -41.09
N ASP A 81 -4.12 37.80 -41.15
CA ASP A 81 -4.64 39.13 -40.82
C ASP A 81 -4.75 39.33 -39.29
N ALA A 82 -3.78 40.03 -38.70
CA ALA A 82 -3.74 40.25 -37.24
C ALA A 82 -4.83 41.21 -36.73
N GLU A 83 -5.30 42.14 -37.57
CA GLU A 83 -6.37 43.08 -37.22
C GLU A 83 -7.70 42.36 -37.16
N ALA A 84 -8.01 41.53 -38.18
CA ALA A 84 -9.20 40.69 -38.19
C ALA A 84 -9.20 39.70 -37.02
N LEU A 85 -8.03 39.13 -36.66
CA LEU A 85 -7.91 38.24 -35.50
C LEU A 85 -8.21 38.98 -34.19
N THR A 86 -7.62 40.16 -34.00
CA THR A 86 -7.85 40.99 -32.81
C THR A 86 -9.32 41.41 -32.70
N ALA A 87 -9.94 41.78 -33.82
CA ALA A 87 -11.37 42.09 -33.87
C ALA A 87 -12.25 40.88 -33.52
N ALA A 88 -11.88 39.69 -34.00
CA ALA A 88 -12.60 38.45 -33.71
C ALA A 88 -12.54 38.07 -32.23
N VAL A 89 -11.36 38.12 -31.59
CA VAL A 89 -11.20 37.88 -30.15
C VAL A 89 -12.07 38.83 -29.32
N ASN A 90 -12.03 40.13 -29.65
CA ASN A 90 -12.87 41.13 -28.97
C ASN A 90 -14.37 40.92 -29.24
N GLY A 91 -14.74 40.46 -30.44
CA GLY A 91 -16.12 40.14 -30.78
C GLY A 91 -16.71 39.02 -29.92
N VAL A 92 -15.93 37.96 -29.64
CA VAL A 92 -16.34 36.89 -28.72
C VAL A 92 -16.48 37.42 -27.29
N ALA A 93 -15.50 38.18 -26.80
CA ALA A 93 -15.54 38.77 -25.45
C ALA A 93 -16.72 39.75 -25.26
N ARG A 94 -17.10 40.47 -26.31
CA ARG A 94 -18.26 41.37 -26.31
C ARG A 94 -19.58 40.60 -26.20
N ARG A 95 -19.67 39.47 -26.91
CA ARG A 95 -20.85 38.63 -27.01
C ARG A 95 -21.17 37.86 -25.72
N HIS A 96 -20.14 37.41 -25.01
CA HIS A 96 -20.28 36.59 -23.80
C HIS A 96 -19.92 37.36 -22.53
N GLU A 97 -20.90 37.57 -21.65
CA GLU A 97 -20.69 38.24 -20.35
C GLU A 97 -19.64 37.54 -19.48
N SER A 98 -19.59 36.21 -19.52
CA SER A 98 -18.67 35.40 -18.72
C SER A 98 -17.20 35.82 -18.90
N LEU A 99 -16.77 36.13 -20.12
CA LEU A 99 -15.37 36.50 -20.44
C LEU A 99 -14.95 37.88 -19.91
N ARG A 100 -15.92 38.68 -19.43
CA ARG A 100 -15.74 40.01 -18.85
C ARG A 100 -16.32 40.11 -17.44
N THR A 101 -16.43 38.97 -16.74
CA THR A 101 -16.93 38.88 -15.37
C THR A 101 -15.78 38.73 -14.37
N THR A 102 -15.87 39.42 -13.23
CA THR A 102 -15.04 39.18 -12.04
C THR A 102 -15.92 38.77 -10.85
N PHE A 103 -15.31 38.41 -9.73
CA PHE A 103 -15.95 37.76 -8.59
C PHE A 103 -15.54 38.43 -7.28
N ASP A 104 -16.50 38.74 -6.42
CA ASP A 104 -16.24 39.31 -5.09
C ASP A 104 -17.31 38.83 -4.09
N ALA A 105 -17.26 39.33 -2.87
CA ALA A 105 -18.28 39.09 -1.85
C ALA A 105 -19.01 40.39 -1.46
N ILE A 106 -20.34 40.33 -1.44
CA ILE A 106 -21.20 41.37 -0.86
C ILE A 106 -21.93 40.75 0.34
N ASP A 107 -21.79 41.35 1.53
CA ASP A 107 -22.37 40.86 2.79
C ASP A 107 -22.07 39.38 3.08
N GLY A 108 -20.85 38.94 2.73
CA GLY A 108 -20.40 37.55 2.93
C GLY A 108 -20.97 36.54 1.94
N ARG A 109 -21.63 36.99 0.86
CA ARG A 109 -22.12 36.15 -0.23
C ARG A 109 -21.35 36.43 -1.52
N GLY A 110 -20.87 35.37 -2.16
CA GLY A 110 -20.18 35.47 -3.45
C GLY A 110 -21.09 35.95 -4.57
N VAL A 111 -20.63 36.96 -5.31
CA VAL A 111 -21.37 37.60 -6.42
C VAL A 111 -20.51 37.69 -7.68
N GLN A 112 -21.18 37.73 -8.82
CA GLN A 112 -20.59 37.99 -10.14
C GLN A 112 -20.70 39.48 -10.47
N ILE A 113 -19.61 40.08 -10.95
CA ILE A 113 -19.55 41.48 -11.40
C ILE A 113 -19.28 41.47 -12.91
N VAL A 114 -20.31 41.76 -13.69
CA VAL A 114 -20.25 41.80 -15.15
C VAL A 114 -19.84 43.21 -15.60
N HIS A 115 -18.66 43.34 -16.20
CA HIS A 115 -18.12 44.65 -16.62
C HIS A 115 -18.55 45.02 -18.04
N GLU A 116 -18.70 46.31 -18.36
CA GLU A 116 -18.90 46.73 -19.75
C GLU A 116 -17.75 46.26 -20.66
N HIS A 117 -18.06 45.96 -21.92
CA HIS A 117 -17.06 45.52 -22.88
C HIS A 117 -16.11 46.66 -23.25
N ALA A 118 -14.81 46.40 -23.18
CA ALA A 118 -13.75 47.28 -23.67
C ALA A 118 -12.86 46.51 -24.65
N ASP A 119 -12.64 47.05 -25.84
CA ASP A 119 -11.74 46.44 -26.82
C ASP A 119 -10.29 46.44 -26.28
N ARG A 120 -9.65 45.26 -26.33
CA ARG A 120 -8.26 45.06 -25.87
C ARG A 120 -7.37 44.60 -27.02
N PRO A 121 -6.12 45.09 -27.10
CA PRO A 121 -5.18 44.58 -28.09
C PRO A 121 -4.81 43.13 -27.78
N VAL A 122 -4.61 42.31 -28.82
CA VAL A 122 -3.94 41.02 -28.70
C VAL A 122 -2.44 41.28 -28.88
N PRO A 123 -1.61 41.22 -27.82
CA PRO A 123 -0.18 41.51 -27.92
C PRO A 123 0.51 40.56 -28.89
N LEU A 124 1.27 41.13 -29.84
CA LEU A 124 2.15 40.39 -30.74
C LEU A 124 3.54 40.28 -30.11
N ILE A 125 3.96 39.07 -29.76
CA ILE A 125 5.23 38.77 -29.11
C ILE A 125 6.13 38.06 -30.12
N ASP A 126 7.27 38.66 -30.44
CA ASP A 126 8.24 38.05 -31.37
C ASP A 126 9.16 37.08 -30.64
N VAL A 127 8.99 35.78 -30.92
CA VAL A 127 9.85 34.71 -30.39
C VAL A 127 10.75 34.11 -31.46
N SER A 128 10.72 34.64 -32.69
CA SER A 128 11.41 34.09 -33.86
C SER A 128 12.95 33.98 -33.68
N GLY A 129 13.56 33.11 -34.49
CA GLY A 129 15.01 32.85 -34.48
C GLY A 129 15.36 31.41 -34.12
N ARG A 130 16.65 31.18 -33.80
CA ARG A 130 17.21 29.81 -33.61
C ARG A 130 16.57 29.00 -32.48
N CYS A 131 15.93 29.66 -31.51
CA CYS A 131 15.31 29.03 -30.34
C CYS A 131 13.81 29.30 -30.25
N ALA A 132 13.12 29.51 -31.39
CA ALA A 132 11.71 29.90 -31.40
C ALA A 132 10.80 28.89 -30.67
N GLU A 133 11.00 27.59 -30.89
CA GLU A 133 10.22 26.54 -30.23
C GLU A 133 10.46 26.50 -28.72
N ALA A 134 11.72 26.61 -28.27
CA ALA A 134 12.04 26.63 -26.84
C ALA A 134 11.42 27.86 -26.12
N ARG A 135 11.41 29.02 -26.79
CA ARG A 135 10.76 30.24 -26.27
C ARG A 135 9.24 30.14 -26.27
N LEU A 136 8.66 29.46 -27.26
CA LEU A 136 7.23 29.15 -27.28
C LEU A 136 6.87 28.27 -26.08
N GLU A 137 7.63 27.20 -25.84
CA GLU A 137 7.42 26.30 -24.70
C GLU A 137 7.54 27.04 -23.36
N GLU A 138 8.58 27.85 -23.18
CA GLU A 138 8.76 28.71 -22.00
C GLU A 138 7.58 29.66 -21.80
N PHE A 139 7.07 30.26 -22.88
CA PHE A 139 5.90 31.13 -22.82
C PHE A 139 4.64 30.37 -22.39
N LEU A 140 4.38 29.20 -22.98
CA LEU A 140 3.21 28.38 -22.64
C LEU A 140 3.24 27.92 -21.18
N LEU A 141 4.41 27.49 -20.69
CA LEU A 141 4.62 27.13 -19.28
C LEU A 141 4.34 28.30 -18.35
N ARG A 142 4.88 29.48 -18.68
CA ARG A 142 4.69 30.69 -17.90
C ARG A 142 3.23 31.11 -17.87
N GLU A 143 2.56 31.12 -19.02
CA GLU A 143 1.15 31.52 -19.10
C GLU A 143 0.25 30.55 -18.33
N MET A 144 0.51 29.23 -18.44
CA MET A 144 -0.22 28.21 -17.68
C MET A 144 -0.03 28.39 -16.16
N SER A 145 1.17 28.77 -15.74
CA SER A 145 1.53 28.92 -14.31
C SER A 145 1.20 30.30 -13.74
N THR A 146 0.76 31.27 -14.54
CA THR A 146 0.49 32.63 -14.07
C THR A 146 -0.92 32.70 -13.47
N PRO A 147 -1.09 32.98 -12.17
CA PRO A 147 -2.40 32.99 -11.52
C PRO A 147 -3.35 34.06 -12.10
N TYR A 148 -4.64 33.84 -11.89
CA TYR A 148 -5.69 34.82 -12.17
C TYR A 148 -6.23 35.40 -10.87
N ASP A 149 -6.21 36.73 -10.75
CA ASP A 149 -6.94 37.42 -9.69
C ASP A 149 -8.43 37.47 -10.06
N LEU A 150 -9.25 36.69 -9.34
CA LEU A 150 -10.69 36.59 -9.59
C LEU A 150 -11.45 37.89 -9.30
N ARG A 151 -10.91 38.79 -8.48
CA ARG A 151 -11.54 40.05 -8.08
C ARG A 151 -11.28 41.16 -9.09
N SER A 152 -10.04 41.29 -9.54
CA SER A 152 -9.65 42.36 -10.47
C SER A 152 -9.70 41.97 -11.95
N GLY A 153 -9.53 40.68 -12.26
CA GLY A 153 -9.39 40.19 -13.63
C GLY A 153 -8.18 40.78 -14.37
N PRO A 154 -8.11 40.64 -15.71
CA PRO A 154 -9.07 39.92 -16.55
C PRO A 154 -8.92 38.40 -16.49
N LEU A 155 -10.05 37.69 -16.60
CA LEU A 155 -10.12 36.22 -16.52
C LEU A 155 -10.03 35.51 -17.88
N PHE A 156 -9.86 36.29 -18.95
CA PHE A 156 -9.60 35.84 -20.30
C PHE A 156 -8.45 36.67 -20.88
N ARG A 157 -7.39 36.00 -21.32
CA ARG A 157 -6.17 36.57 -21.89
C ARG A 157 -5.94 35.98 -23.27
N ALA A 158 -5.54 36.80 -24.23
CA ALA A 158 -5.16 36.36 -25.57
C ALA A 158 -3.80 36.95 -25.92
N SER A 159 -2.92 36.15 -26.52
CA SER A 159 -1.59 36.58 -27.00
C SER A 159 -1.29 35.94 -28.35
N LEU A 160 -0.55 36.65 -29.22
CA LEU A 160 -0.13 36.15 -30.52
C LEU A 160 1.40 36.09 -30.57
N LEU A 161 1.97 34.91 -30.73
CA LEU A 161 3.41 34.72 -30.82
C LEU A 161 3.83 34.59 -32.29
N ARG A 162 4.87 35.31 -32.70
CA ARG A 162 5.47 35.18 -34.04
C ARG A 162 6.70 34.28 -33.99
N LEU A 163 6.67 33.15 -34.69
CA LEU A 163 7.79 32.22 -34.83
C LEU A 163 8.58 32.48 -36.12
N GLY A 164 7.92 33.00 -37.15
CA GLY A 164 8.52 33.36 -38.43
C GLY A 164 7.59 34.24 -39.27
N PRO A 165 7.95 34.55 -40.53
CA PRO A 165 7.18 35.48 -41.37
C PRO A 165 5.73 35.04 -41.64
N ARG A 166 5.46 33.73 -41.68
CA ARG A 166 4.13 33.14 -41.93
C ARG A 166 3.76 32.07 -40.91
N GLU A 167 4.39 32.09 -39.74
CA GLU A 167 4.13 31.12 -38.66
C GLU A 167 3.93 31.85 -37.34
N HIS A 168 2.75 31.66 -36.77
CA HIS A 168 2.32 32.27 -35.52
C HIS A 168 1.69 31.23 -34.58
N VAL A 169 1.60 31.54 -33.30
CA VAL A 169 0.81 30.78 -32.34
C VAL A 169 -0.13 31.71 -31.60
N LEU A 170 -1.44 31.49 -31.71
CA LEU A 170 -2.46 32.16 -30.90
C LEU A 170 -2.62 31.40 -29.58
N VAL A 171 -2.42 32.09 -28.47
CA VAL A 171 -2.58 31.56 -27.12
C VAL A 171 -3.80 32.21 -26.47
N LEU A 172 -4.73 31.38 -25.99
CA LEU A 172 -5.98 31.77 -25.35
C LEU A 172 -6.00 31.19 -23.94
N GLY A 173 -5.74 32.03 -22.94
CA GLY A 173 -5.77 31.69 -21.52
C GLY A 173 -7.09 32.10 -20.88
N VAL A 174 -7.64 31.24 -20.03
CA VAL A 174 -8.87 31.51 -19.30
C VAL A 174 -8.83 30.83 -17.93
N HIS A 175 -9.44 31.44 -16.90
CA HIS A 175 -9.69 30.72 -15.65
C HIS A 175 -10.97 29.87 -15.77
N HIS A 176 -10.96 28.63 -15.28
CA HIS A 176 -12.10 27.72 -15.41
C HIS A 176 -13.41 28.27 -14.83
N ILE A 177 -13.37 29.22 -13.89
CA ILE A 177 -14.58 29.83 -13.31
C ILE A 177 -15.48 30.54 -14.33
N VAL A 178 -14.93 30.96 -15.48
CA VAL A 178 -15.67 31.60 -16.57
C VAL A 178 -15.76 30.74 -17.85
N SER A 179 -15.18 29.54 -17.87
CA SER A 179 -15.15 28.65 -19.05
C SER A 179 -14.92 27.18 -18.72
N ASP A 180 -15.60 26.30 -19.44
CA ASP A 180 -15.39 24.85 -19.43
C ASP A 180 -14.90 24.32 -20.79
N GLY A 181 -14.70 22.99 -20.90
CA GLY A 181 -14.26 22.35 -22.15
C GLY A 181 -15.23 22.52 -23.32
N TRP A 182 -16.54 22.52 -23.05
CA TRP A 182 -17.56 22.79 -24.08
C TRP A 182 -17.50 24.25 -24.56
N SER A 183 -17.33 25.18 -23.63
CA SER A 183 -17.15 26.61 -23.91
C SER A 183 -15.95 26.88 -24.81
N THR A 184 -14.88 26.09 -24.69
CA THR A 184 -13.74 26.20 -25.61
C THR A 184 -14.13 25.92 -27.05
N GLY A 185 -14.95 24.89 -27.31
CA GLY A 185 -15.45 24.61 -28.67
C GLY A 185 -16.28 25.78 -29.23
N ASN A 186 -17.17 26.34 -28.41
CA ASN A 186 -17.96 27.54 -28.76
C ASN A 186 -17.06 28.74 -29.05
N LEU A 187 -16.06 28.99 -28.19
CA LEU A 187 -15.11 30.08 -28.34
C LEU A 187 -14.36 29.99 -29.68
N LEU A 188 -13.85 28.80 -30.03
CA LEU A 188 -13.13 28.58 -31.28
C LEU A 188 -14.04 28.69 -32.52
N ALA A 189 -15.27 28.17 -32.45
CA ALA A 189 -16.23 28.26 -33.53
C ALA A 189 -16.64 29.72 -33.82
N GLU A 190 -16.94 30.49 -32.77
CA GLU A 190 -17.29 31.90 -32.91
C GLU A 190 -16.10 32.77 -33.33
N LEU A 191 -14.90 32.47 -32.81
CA LEU A 191 -13.66 33.12 -33.26
C LEU A 191 -13.47 32.93 -34.78
N ALA A 192 -13.67 31.71 -35.29
CA ALA A 192 -13.55 31.41 -36.71
C ALA A 192 -14.58 32.15 -37.57
N ALA A 193 -15.84 32.19 -37.12
CA ALA A 193 -16.90 32.91 -37.81
C ALA A 193 -16.60 34.42 -37.90
N LEU A 194 -16.17 35.03 -36.79
CA LEU A 194 -15.85 36.45 -36.73
C LEU A 194 -14.58 36.81 -37.51
N TYR A 195 -13.56 35.95 -37.49
CA TYR A 195 -12.36 36.11 -38.30
C TYR A 195 -12.67 36.05 -39.81
N THR A 196 -13.50 35.08 -40.21
CA THR A 196 -13.94 34.92 -41.61
C THR A 196 -14.72 36.15 -42.09
N ALA A 197 -15.58 36.72 -41.24
CA ALA A 197 -16.28 37.97 -41.54
C ALA A 197 -15.31 39.17 -41.64
N GLY A 198 -14.34 39.27 -40.72
CA GLY A 198 -13.38 40.38 -40.66
C GLY A 198 -12.41 40.44 -41.85
N THR A 199 -12.04 39.28 -42.40
CA THR A 199 -11.14 39.18 -43.57
C THR A 199 -11.81 39.51 -44.91
N GLY A 200 -13.13 39.73 -44.94
CA GLY A 200 -13.87 40.03 -46.16
C GLY A 200 -13.94 38.85 -47.15
N SER A 201 -13.70 37.62 -46.69
CA SER A 201 -13.80 36.40 -47.51
C SER A 201 -15.19 36.28 -48.15
N ALA A 202 -15.26 35.68 -49.35
CA ALA A 202 -16.54 35.40 -50.03
C ALA A 202 -17.48 34.53 -49.17
N ASP A 203 -16.91 33.69 -48.30
CA ASP A 203 -17.64 32.87 -47.32
C ASP A 203 -18.15 33.66 -46.10
N GLY A 204 -17.70 34.90 -45.91
CA GLY A 204 -17.99 35.77 -44.75
C GLY A 204 -19.06 36.85 -44.99
N GLN A 205 -19.54 37.03 -46.23
CA GLN A 205 -20.59 38.00 -46.55
C GLN A 205 -21.94 37.53 -45.95
N GLY A 206 -22.28 38.04 -44.75
CA GLY A 206 -23.57 37.80 -44.09
C GLY A 206 -23.54 36.96 -42.81
N ALA A 207 -22.36 36.54 -42.33
CA ALA A 207 -22.23 35.74 -41.10
C ALA A 207 -22.40 36.57 -39.82
N ALA A 208 -23.64 36.94 -39.46
CA ALA A 208 -23.95 37.52 -38.15
C ALA A 208 -24.28 36.40 -37.15
N LEU A 209 -23.54 36.32 -36.04
CA LEU A 209 -23.87 35.40 -34.94
C LEU A 209 -25.22 35.80 -34.32
N PRO A 210 -26.20 34.88 -34.19
CA PRO A 210 -27.53 35.20 -33.65
C PRO A 210 -27.43 35.63 -32.19
N PRO A 211 -28.25 36.56 -31.68
CA PRO A 211 -28.19 36.98 -30.28
C PRO A 211 -28.40 35.78 -29.33
N LEU A 212 -27.68 35.76 -28.20
CA LEU A 212 -27.84 34.73 -27.18
C LEU A 212 -29.15 34.96 -26.42
N PRO A 213 -29.99 33.92 -26.22
CA PRO A 213 -31.28 34.06 -25.55
C PRO A 213 -31.14 34.36 -24.05
N VAL A 214 -30.06 33.89 -23.44
CA VAL A 214 -29.68 34.09 -22.02
C VAL A 214 -28.15 34.19 -21.92
N GLN A 215 -27.63 34.56 -20.76
CA GLN A 215 -26.21 34.60 -20.43
C GLN A 215 -25.92 33.75 -19.18
N TYR A 216 -24.65 33.54 -18.86
CA TYR A 216 -24.26 32.68 -17.73
C TYR A 216 -24.82 33.15 -16.38
N ALA A 217 -24.89 34.47 -16.14
CA ALA A 217 -25.46 35.03 -14.92
C ALA A 217 -26.95 34.65 -14.73
N ASP A 218 -27.69 34.52 -15.84
CA ASP A 218 -29.09 34.09 -15.81
C ASP A 218 -29.23 32.62 -15.41
N PHE A 219 -28.34 31.77 -15.93
CA PHE A 219 -28.23 30.37 -15.52
C PHE A 219 -27.86 30.23 -14.03
N ALA A 220 -26.90 31.03 -13.55
CA ALA A 220 -26.48 31.00 -12.16
C ALA A 220 -27.63 31.37 -11.21
N ALA A 221 -28.40 32.41 -11.54
CA ALA A 221 -29.59 32.80 -10.78
C ALA A 221 -30.66 31.70 -10.78
N TRP A 222 -30.97 31.15 -11.96
CA TRP A 222 -31.92 30.04 -12.10
C TRP A 222 -31.50 28.80 -11.29
N GLN A 223 -30.21 28.44 -11.28
CA GLN A 223 -29.71 27.30 -10.49
C GLN A 223 -29.90 27.53 -8.99
N GLN A 224 -29.67 28.75 -8.50
CA GLN A 224 -29.83 29.09 -7.08
C GLN A 224 -31.31 29.09 -6.66
N GLU A 225 -32.23 29.52 -7.52
CA GLU A 225 -33.68 29.46 -7.25
C GLU A 225 -34.19 28.01 -7.11
N ARG A 226 -33.54 27.06 -7.79
CA ARG A 226 -33.89 25.62 -7.70
C ARG A 226 -33.33 24.94 -6.44
N ALA A 227 -32.42 25.58 -5.73
CA ALA A 227 -31.87 25.04 -4.49
C ALA A 227 -32.99 24.90 -3.43
N GLY A 228 -33.24 23.67 -2.96
CA GLY A 228 -34.29 23.37 -1.98
C GLY A 228 -35.66 23.03 -2.57
N THR A 229 -35.74 22.73 -3.88
CA THR A 229 -36.93 22.10 -4.47
C THR A 229 -37.02 20.61 -4.08
N PRO A 230 -38.23 20.03 -3.92
CA PRO A 230 -38.37 18.61 -3.57
C PRO A 230 -37.66 17.65 -4.55
N ALA A 231 -37.62 18.00 -5.84
CA ALA A 231 -36.94 17.21 -6.85
C ALA A 231 -35.43 17.12 -6.61
N LEU A 232 -34.79 18.21 -6.17
CA LEU A 232 -33.37 18.22 -5.84
C LEU A 232 -33.08 17.48 -4.52
N ASP A 233 -34.01 17.53 -3.56
CA ASP A 233 -33.92 16.79 -2.30
C ASP A 233 -33.98 15.27 -2.51
N ASP A 234 -34.81 14.79 -3.43
CA ASP A 234 -34.89 13.38 -3.81
C ASP A 234 -33.57 12.89 -4.45
N GLN A 235 -32.98 13.68 -5.35
CA GLN A 235 -31.66 13.37 -5.93
C GLN A 235 -30.56 13.38 -4.85
N LEU A 236 -30.63 14.31 -3.90
CA LEU A 236 -29.68 14.35 -2.78
C LEU A 236 -29.82 13.12 -1.88
N ALA A 237 -31.04 12.63 -1.65
CA ALA A 237 -31.28 11.40 -0.90
C ALA A 237 -30.69 10.17 -1.61
N TYR A 238 -30.82 10.09 -2.94
CA TYR A 238 -30.14 9.05 -3.74
C TYR A 238 -28.64 9.06 -3.49
N TRP A 239 -27.99 10.23 -3.59
CA TRP A 239 -26.54 10.32 -3.39
C TRP A 239 -26.10 9.98 -1.97
N ARG A 240 -26.86 10.40 -0.94
CA ARG A 240 -26.61 9.99 0.46
C ARG A 240 -26.62 8.47 0.61
N GLY A 241 -27.59 7.79 0.00
CA GLY A 241 -27.65 6.33 0.03
C GLY A 241 -26.51 5.67 -0.76
N ARG A 242 -26.20 6.18 -1.95
CA ARG A 242 -25.18 5.59 -2.84
C ARG A 242 -23.75 5.73 -2.32
N LEU A 243 -23.46 6.87 -1.69
CA LEU A 243 -22.13 7.23 -1.20
C LEU A 243 -22.00 7.08 0.32
N ASP A 244 -22.94 6.41 0.98
CA ASP A 244 -22.82 6.05 2.39
C ASP A 244 -21.53 5.26 2.61
N ARG A 245 -20.72 5.68 3.58
CA ARG A 245 -19.43 5.06 3.95
C ARG A 245 -18.56 4.77 2.72
N LEU A 246 -18.44 5.75 1.83
CA LEU A 246 -17.55 5.69 0.67
C LEU A 246 -16.11 5.44 1.13
N PRO A 247 -15.46 4.33 0.70
CA PRO A 247 -14.07 4.09 1.05
C PRO A 247 -13.15 5.06 0.31
N VAL A 248 -12.03 5.42 0.94
CA VAL A 248 -10.93 6.12 0.28
C VAL A 248 -10.19 5.12 -0.60
N LEU A 249 -9.91 5.49 -1.85
CA LEU A 249 -9.12 4.66 -2.74
C LEU A 249 -7.64 4.82 -2.41
N GLU A 250 -7.06 3.80 -1.79
CA GLU A 250 -5.64 3.75 -1.43
C GLU A 250 -4.84 3.02 -2.50
N LEU A 251 -4.12 3.79 -3.31
CA LEU A 251 -3.22 3.25 -4.33
C LEU A 251 -1.79 3.20 -3.79
N PRO A 252 -0.99 2.17 -4.17
CA PRO A 252 0.44 2.17 -3.89
C PRO A 252 1.12 3.37 -4.54
N THR A 253 1.92 4.10 -3.77
CA THR A 253 2.68 5.27 -4.21
C THR A 253 4.18 5.00 -4.14
N ASP A 254 4.96 5.76 -4.91
CA ASP A 254 6.43 5.70 -4.90
C ASP A 254 7.02 6.48 -3.72
N ARG A 255 6.26 7.48 -3.23
CA ARG A 255 6.61 8.33 -2.09
C ARG A 255 5.50 8.33 -1.05
N PRO A 256 5.82 8.57 0.24
CA PRO A 256 4.82 8.83 1.25
C PRO A 256 3.94 10.03 0.85
N ARG A 257 2.62 9.91 1.04
CA ARG A 257 1.70 11.01 0.80
C ARG A 257 2.06 12.21 1.71
N PRO A 258 2.20 13.43 1.17
CA PRO A 258 2.45 14.60 1.99
C PRO A 258 1.21 14.94 2.85
N PRO A 259 1.38 15.56 4.02
CA PRO A 259 0.26 15.90 4.90
C PRO A 259 -0.70 16.94 4.29
N VAL A 260 -0.23 17.73 3.33
CA VAL A 260 -1.02 18.68 2.54
C VAL A 260 -0.64 18.47 1.09
N ARG A 261 -1.63 18.35 0.21
CA ARG A 261 -1.39 18.16 -1.23
C ARG A 261 -0.79 19.43 -1.84
N SER A 262 0.10 19.29 -2.81
CA SER A 262 0.43 20.38 -3.74
C SER A 262 -0.35 20.22 -5.05
N SER A 263 -0.19 21.17 -5.96
CA SER A 263 -0.70 21.08 -7.33
C SER A 263 0.30 20.46 -8.31
N ALA A 264 1.48 20.01 -7.85
CA ALA A 264 2.54 19.51 -8.72
C ALA A 264 2.10 18.22 -9.43
N GLY A 265 2.22 18.22 -10.75
CA GLY A 265 1.81 17.10 -11.57
C GLY A 265 2.62 16.96 -12.84
N ALA A 266 2.40 15.84 -13.52
CA ALA A 266 2.92 15.55 -14.84
C ALA A 266 1.92 14.68 -15.59
N VAL A 267 2.17 14.49 -16.88
CA VAL A 267 1.33 13.68 -17.76
C VAL A 267 2.18 12.66 -18.50
N CYS A 268 1.67 11.43 -18.64
CA CYS A 268 2.20 10.46 -19.58
C CYS A 268 1.14 10.07 -20.61
N GLU A 269 1.56 9.80 -21.84
CA GLU A 269 0.69 9.42 -22.95
C GLU A 269 0.79 7.91 -23.20
N PHE A 270 -0.36 7.26 -23.41
CA PHE A 270 -0.41 5.93 -24.03
C PHE A 270 -1.55 5.84 -25.04
N GLN A 271 -1.37 4.99 -26.04
CA GLN A 271 -2.29 4.87 -27.17
C GLN A 271 -2.98 3.50 -27.15
N VAL A 272 -4.29 3.52 -27.41
CA VAL A 272 -5.09 2.33 -27.71
C VAL A 272 -5.12 2.18 -29.23
N PRO A 273 -4.50 1.14 -29.80
CA PRO A 273 -4.40 0.98 -31.26
C PRO A 273 -5.77 0.89 -31.95
N ALA A 274 -5.87 1.38 -33.19
CA ALA A 274 -7.10 1.39 -33.97
C ALA A 274 -7.84 0.03 -34.04
N PRO A 275 -7.15 -1.12 -34.21
CA PRO A 275 -7.81 -2.43 -34.21
C PRO A 275 -8.46 -2.73 -32.85
N LEU A 276 -7.78 -2.43 -31.74
CA LEU A 276 -8.29 -2.64 -30.40
C LEU A 276 -9.50 -1.73 -30.13
N LEU A 277 -9.41 -0.44 -30.47
CA LEU A 277 -10.51 0.51 -30.34
C LEU A 277 -11.78 0.03 -31.07
N SER A 278 -11.62 -0.53 -32.28
CA SER A 278 -12.75 -1.06 -33.06
C SER A 278 -13.45 -2.21 -32.32
N ARG A 279 -12.69 -3.15 -31.75
CA ARG A 279 -13.24 -4.26 -30.96
C ARG A 279 -13.92 -3.76 -29.67
N LEU A 280 -13.35 -2.76 -29.01
CA LEU A 280 -13.94 -2.15 -27.82
C LEU A 280 -15.27 -1.45 -28.13
N ARG A 281 -15.39 -0.77 -29.28
CA ARG A 281 -16.66 -0.19 -29.76
C ARG A 281 -17.70 -1.27 -30.03
N GLU A 282 -17.30 -2.38 -30.65
CA GLU A 282 -18.19 -3.52 -30.89
C GLU A 282 -18.67 -4.15 -29.59
N LEU A 283 -17.76 -4.39 -28.64
CA LEU A 283 -18.08 -4.89 -27.30
C LEU A 283 -19.07 -3.97 -26.57
N SER A 284 -18.81 -2.66 -26.61
CA SER A 284 -19.67 -1.64 -26.00
C SER A 284 -21.08 -1.71 -26.60
N ARG A 285 -21.17 -1.67 -27.94
CA ARG A 285 -22.44 -1.73 -28.68
C ARG A 285 -23.21 -3.02 -28.41
N ALA A 286 -22.53 -4.17 -28.38
CA ALA A 286 -23.15 -5.47 -28.09
C ALA A 286 -23.76 -5.55 -26.68
N ASN A 287 -23.28 -4.72 -25.76
CA ASN A 287 -23.77 -4.64 -24.38
C ASN A 287 -24.67 -3.43 -24.11
N GLY A 288 -25.07 -2.68 -25.16
CA GLY A 288 -25.88 -1.47 -25.03
C GLY A 288 -25.18 -0.37 -24.23
N ALA A 289 -23.85 -0.38 -24.19
CA ALA A 289 -23.00 0.54 -23.45
C ALA A 289 -22.25 1.48 -24.42
N THR A 290 -21.77 2.61 -23.89
CA THR A 290 -20.87 3.52 -24.62
C THR A 290 -19.42 3.10 -24.46
N LEU A 291 -18.53 3.59 -25.33
CA LEU A 291 -17.09 3.37 -25.19
C LEU A 291 -16.58 3.85 -23.82
N PHE A 292 -17.05 5.03 -23.36
CA PHE A 292 -16.74 5.55 -22.04
C PHE A 292 -17.06 4.56 -20.91
N MET A 293 -18.23 3.92 -20.92
CA MET A 293 -18.60 2.93 -19.89
C MET A 293 -17.63 1.74 -19.86
N THR A 294 -17.17 1.30 -21.04
CA THR A 294 -16.19 0.23 -21.18
C THR A 294 -14.81 0.64 -20.64
N LEU A 295 -14.34 1.84 -20.99
CA LEU A 295 -13.06 2.38 -20.50
C LEU A 295 -13.08 2.60 -18.97
N ALA A 296 -14.16 3.18 -18.44
CA ALA A 296 -14.36 3.37 -17.01
C ALA A 296 -14.42 2.02 -16.25
N ALA A 297 -15.04 0.99 -16.84
CA ALA A 297 -15.03 -0.35 -16.28
C ALA A 297 -13.60 -0.93 -16.22
N ALA A 298 -12.83 -0.82 -17.31
CA ALA A 298 -11.44 -1.29 -17.34
C ALA A 298 -10.56 -0.56 -16.32
N ALA A 299 -10.65 0.78 -16.25
CA ALA A 299 -9.93 1.59 -15.27
C ALA A 299 -10.26 1.16 -13.83
N LYS A 300 -11.54 0.93 -13.51
CA LYS A 300 -11.96 0.45 -12.18
C LYS A 300 -11.38 -0.92 -11.82
N VAL A 301 -11.25 -1.83 -12.78
CA VAL A 301 -10.62 -3.14 -12.55
C VAL A 301 -9.12 -2.98 -12.26
N VAL A 302 -8.42 -2.13 -13.01
CA VAL A 302 -7.00 -1.81 -12.73
C VAL A 302 -6.84 -1.23 -11.34
N LEU A 303 -7.63 -0.20 -11.00
CA LEU A 303 -7.59 0.45 -9.70
C LEU A 303 -7.92 -0.51 -8.55
N SER A 304 -8.90 -1.40 -8.74
CA SER A 304 -9.25 -2.46 -7.78
C SER A 304 -8.07 -3.38 -7.50
N ARG A 305 -7.35 -3.82 -8.54
CA ARG A 305 -6.19 -4.71 -8.42
C ARG A 305 -4.99 -4.01 -7.78
N TYR A 306 -4.77 -2.74 -8.08
CA TYR A 306 -3.71 -1.93 -7.46
C TYR A 306 -3.99 -1.66 -5.98
N ALA A 307 -5.23 -1.33 -5.63
CA ALA A 307 -5.63 -1.06 -4.26
C ALA A 307 -5.77 -2.33 -3.40
N GLY A 308 -5.98 -3.50 -4.04
CA GLY A 308 -6.35 -4.73 -3.34
C GLY A 308 -7.80 -4.73 -2.83
N GLU A 309 -8.63 -3.79 -3.32
CA GLU A 309 -9.97 -3.52 -2.82
C GLU A 309 -11.03 -3.67 -3.93
N ARG A 310 -12.24 -4.12 -3.58
CA ARG A 310 -13.33 -4.34 -4.55
C ARG A 310 -14.27 -3.16 -4.70
N ASP A 311 -14.37 -2.29 -3.70
CA ASP A 311 -15.25 -1.12 -3.72
C ASP A 311 -14.48 0.09 -4.26
N VAL A 312 -14.70 0.41 -5.53
CA VAL A 312 -13.94 1.44 -6.23
C VAL A 312 -14.86 2.59 -6.63
N ALA A 313 -14.45 3.80 -6.27
CA ALA A 313 -15.10 5.04 -6.70
C ALA A 313 -14.14 5.89 -7.54
N VAL A 314 -14.64 6.33 -8.69
CA VAL A 314 -13.94 7.28 -9.57
C VAL A 314 -14.87 8.44 -9.87
N GLY A 315 -14.29 9.62 -10.10
CA GLY A 315 -15.00 10.76 -10.65
C GLY A 315 -15.19 10.64 -12.16
N THR A 316 -16.22 11.29 -12.67
CA THR A 316 -16.27 11.76 -14.06
C THR A 316 -16.95 13.13 -14.11
N VAL A 317 -16.91 13.80 -15.25
CA VAL A 317 -17.56 15.09 -15.47
C VAL A 317 -18.73 14.97 -16.43
N THR A 318 -19.78 15.75 -16.20
CA THR A 318 -20.88 15.94 -17.15
C THR A 318 -20.83 17.35 -17.72
N SER A 319 -21.44 17.58 -18.89
CA SER A 319 -21.41 18.90 -19.54
C SER A 319 -22.19 19.95 -18.74
N GLY A 320 -23.13 19.54 -17.89
CA GLY A 320 -24.08 20.41 -17.19
C GLY A 320 -25.02 21.18 -18.13
N ARG A 321 -25.08 20.80 -19.42
CA ARG A 321 -25.86 21.46 -20.47
C ARG A 321 -26.98 20.54 -20.96
N GLY A 322 -27.90 20.21 -20.06
CA GLY A 322 -29.08 19.39 -20.38
C GLY A 322 -30.15 20.11 -21.22
N ARG A 323 -29.86 21.30 -21.77
CA ARG A 323 -30.86 22.18 -22.38
C ARG A 323 -30.29 22.99 -23.57
N PRO A 324 -31.05 23.15 -24.68
CA PRO A 324 -30.55 23.83 -25.88
C PRO A 324 -30.21 25.31 -25.70
N ASP A 325 -30.86 26.00 -24.75
CA ASP A 325 -30.59 27.40 -24.44
C ASP A 325 -29.20 27.63 -23.84
N LEU A 326 -28.53 26.56 -23.37
CA LEU A 326 -27.18 26.61 -22.84
C LEU A 326 -26.10 26.24 -23.86
N ASP A 327 -26.44 25.60 -24.98
CA ASP A 327 -25.46 24.96 -25.88
C ASP A 327 -24.39 25.93 -26.42
N HIS A 328 -24.76 27.18 -26.66
CA HIS A 328 -23.89 28.20 -27.25
C HIS A 328 -23.22 29.12 -26.23
N LEU A 329 -23.47 28.96 -24.92
CA LEU A 329 -22.93 29.86 -23.91
C LEU A 329 -21.48 29.54 -23.57
N ILE A 330 -20.70 30.58 -23.27
CA ILE A 330 -19.41 30.44 -22.59
C ILE A 330 -19.63 30.63 -21.08
N GLY A 331 -19.15 29.67 -20.29
CA GLY A 331 -19.30 29.64 -18.85
C GLY A 331 -18.88 28.30 -18.24
N PHE A 332 -18.92 28.18 -16.91
CA PHE A 332 -18.54 26.94 -16.21
C PHE A 332 -19.75 26.09 -15.83
N PHE A 333 -20.11 25.11 -16.66
CA PHE A 333 -21.29 24.26 -16.44
C PHE A 333 -20.95 22.87 -15.89
N ILE A 334 -19.69 22.47 -15.95
CA ILE A 334 -19.24 21.14 -15.53
C ILE A 334 -19.72 20.82 -14.11
N ASN A 335 -20.34 19.64 -13.97
CA ASN A 335 -20.56 19.01 -12.67
C ASN A 335 -19.73 17.72 -12.57
N THR A 336 -19.24 17.42 -11.36
CA THR A 336 -18.51 16.18 -11.08
C THR A 336 -19.48 15.17 -10.46
N VAL A 337 -19.51 13.96 -11.00
CA VAL A 337 -20.31 12.85 -10.47
C VAL A 337 -19.42 11.69 -10.02
N VAL A 338 -19.81 11.01 -8.94
CA VAL A 338 -19.04 9.91 -8.34
C VAL A 338 -19.62 8.57 -8.78
N LEU A 339 -18.80 7.76 -9.44
CA LEU A 339 -19.19 6.45 -9.96
C LEU A 339 -18.64 5.34 -9.07
N ARG A 340 -19.33 5.02 -7.97
CA ARG A 340 -19.00 3.88 -7.10
C ARG A 340 -19.45 2.55 -7.70
N SER A 341 -18.57 1.55 -7.73
CA SER A 341 -18.88 0.20 -8.22
C SER A 341 -18.17 -0.86 -7.39
N GLN A 342 -18.82 -2.01 -7.24
CA GLN A 342 -18.23 -3.22 -6.65
C GLN A 342 -17.66 -4.08 -7.78
N VAL A 343 -16.35 -4.33 -7.76
CA VAL A 343 -15.65 -5.17 -8.72
C VAL A 343 -15.71 -6.62 -8.25
N ASP A 344 -16.52 -7.44 -8.92
CA ASP A 344 -16.56 -8.89 -8.72
C ASP A 344 -15.77 -9.58 -9.83
N GLU A 345 -14.55 -10.02 -9.52
CA GLU A 345 -13.70 -10.69 -10.51
C GLU A 345 -14.22 -12.08 -10.94
N SER A 346 -15.22 -12.66 -10.27
CA SER A 346 -15.86 -13.92 -10.71
C SER A 346 -16.76 -13.73 -11.92
N LEU A 347 -17.20 -12.49 -12.18
CA LEU A 347 -18.09 -12.18 -13.28
C LEU A 347 -17.32 -11.92 -14.58
N PRO A 348 -17.95 -12.13 -15.74
CA PRO A 348 -17.41 -11.67 -17.01
C PRO A 348 -17.32 -10.15 -17.10
N PHE A 349 -16.38 -9.65 -17.90
CA PHE A 349 -16.23 -8.21 -18.12
C PHE A 349 -17.51 -7.59 -18.69
N THR A 350 -18.23 -8.30 -19.57
CA THR A 350 -19.52 -7.83 -20.11
C THR A 350 -20.57 -7.59 -19.03
N ALA A 351 -20.60 -8.41 -17.97
CA ALA A 351 -21.48 -8.20 -16.83
C ALA A 351 -21.10 -6.94 -16.04
N PHE A 352 -19.80 -6.74 -15.83
CA PHE A 352 -19.31 -5.55 -15.14
C PHE A 352 -19.57 -4.25 -15.94
N VAL A 353 -19.41 -4.26 -17.27
CA VAL A 353 -19.78 -3.13 -18.13
C VAL A 353 -21.27 -2.78 -17.98
N ARG A 354 -22.17 -3.78 -17.90
CA ARG A 354 -23.61 -3.54 -17.67
C ARG A 354 -23.89 -2.93 -16.29
N GLN A 355 -23.14 -3.32 -15.26
CA GLN A 355 -23.23 -2.72 -13.91
C GLN A 355 -22.74 -1.26 -13.90
N VAL A 356 -21.63 -0.98 -14.59
CA VAL A 356 -21.10 0.38 -14.74
C VAL A 356 -22.08 1.25 -15.53
N ARG A 357 -22.68 0.71 -16.60
CA ARG A 357 -23.76 1.36 -17.35
C ARG A 357 -24.93 1.74 -16.45
N ALA A 358 -25.46 0.80 -15.66
CA ALA A 358 -26.57 1.07 -14.75
C ALA A 358 -26.21 2.17 -13.74
N THR A 359 -25.03 2.07 -13.13
CA THR A 359 -24.51 3.08 -12.20
C THR A 359 -24.40 4.46 -12.84
N LEU A 360 -23.91 4.54 -14.08
CA LEU A 360 -23.74 5.81 -14.80
C LEU A 360 -25.10 6.43 -15.15
N LEU A 361 -26.06 5.64 -15.61
CA LEU A 361 -27.40 6.12 -15.94
C LEU A 361 -28.13 6.63 -14.68
N GLU A 362 -28.01 5.93 -13.55
CA GLU A 362 -28.54 6.40 -12.27
C GLU A 362 -27.84 7.68 -11.80
N ALA A 363 -26.50 7.76 -11.93
CA ALA A 363 -25.75 8.98 -11.61
C ALA A 363 -26.20 10.18 -12.46
N PHE A 364 -26.37 9.99 -13.78
CA PHE A 364 -26.80 11.06 -14.69
C PHE A 364 -28.26 11.47 -14.46
N ALA A 365 -29.14 10.54 -14.08
CA ALA A 365 -30.50 10.89 -13.68
C ALA A 365 -30.58 11.77 -12.42
N ASN A 366 -29.48 11.84 -11.66
CA ASN A 366 -29.35 12.61 -10.42
C ASN A 366 -28.22 13.68 -10.51
N GLU A 367 -27.85 14.11 -11.72
CA GLU A 367 -26.70 15.01 -11.94
C GLU A 367 -26.98 16.49 -11.59
N GLU A 368 -28.23 16.88 -11.29
CA GLU A 368 -28.55 18.27 -10.95
C GLU A 368 -27.97 18.68 -9.60
N VAL A 369 -27.69 17.71 -8.71
CA VAL A 369 -27.04 17.96 -7.41
C VAL A 369 -25.60 18.41 -7.62
N PRO A 370 -25.23 19.65 -7.25
CA PRO A 370 -23.86 20.12 -7.40
C PRO A 370 -22.89 19.34 -6.51
N PHE A 371 -21.71 19.02 -7.02
CA PHE A 371 -20.69 18.29 -6.25
C PHE A 371 -20.38 18.94 -4.89
N GLN A 372 -20.31 20.28 -4.83
CA GLN A 372 -20.06 21.00 -3.58
C GLN A 372 -21.15 20.73 -2.53
N ARG A 373 -22.42 20.71 -2.98
CA ARG A 373 -23.56 20.42 -2.11
C ARG A 373 -23.51 18.99 -1.58
N LEU A 374 -23.02 18.07 -2.41
CA LEU A 374 -22.81 16.68 -2.03
C LEU A 374 -21.74 16.55 -0.94
N VAL A 375 -20.59 17.24 -1.08
CA VAL A 375 -19.52 17.26 -0.07
C VAL A 375 -20.01 17.84 1.27
N GLU A 376 -20.71 18.98 1.23
CA GLU A 376 -21.29 19.62 2.43
C GLU A 376 -22.29 18.73 3.16
N THR A 377 -23.02 17.93 2.39
CA THR A 377 -24.08 17.05 2.88
C THR A 377 -23.51 15.77 3.48
N LEU A 378 -22.56 15.13 2.79
CA LEU A 378 -21.93 13.89 3.25
C LEU A 378 -20.96 14.13 4.40
N ARG A 379 -20.38 15.33 4.50
CA ARG A 379 -19.38 15.71 5.51
C ARG A 379 -18.30 14.63 5.68
N PRO A 380 -17.59 14.25 4.59
CA PRO A 380 -16.49 13.31 4.72
C PRO A 380 -15.44 13.86 5.70
N GLU A 381 -14.65 12.97 6.29
CA GLU A 381 -13.52 13.36 7.13
C GLU A 381 -12.61 14.32 6.34
N ARG A 382 -12.23 15.44 6.97
CA ARG A 382 -11.40 16.45 6.32
C ARG A 382 -9.95 16.00 6.35
N ASP A 383 -9.44 15.60 5.19
CA ASP A 383 -8.04 15.25 4.97
C ASP A 383 -7.42 16.20 3.93
N PRO A 384 -6.57 17.16 4.34
CA PRO A 384 -5.93 18.11 3.42
C PRO A 384 -4.92 17.45 2.46
N SER A 385 -4.56 16.19 2.69
CA SER A 385 -3.71 15.43 1.76
C SER A 385 -4.48 14.83 0.57
N ARG A 386 -5.81 14.95 0.55
CA ARG A 386 -6.67 14.30 -0.45
C ARG A 386 -7.80 15.20 -0.97
N PRO A 387 -8.14 15.07 -2.26
CA PRO A 387 -9.39 15.60 -2.77
C PRO A 387 -10.60 14.88 -2.12
N PRO A 388 -11.72 15.60 -1.91
CA PRO A 388 -12.90 15.03 -1.29
C PRO A 388 -13.57 14.00 -2.21
N LEU A 389 -14.11 12.94 -1.62
CA LEU A 389 -14.89 11.86 -2.24
C LEU A 389 -14.16 10.97 -3.25
N VAL A 390 -13.33 11.50 -4.16
CA VAL A 390 -12.65 10.72 -5.20
C VAL A 390 -11.21 11.19 -5.42
N GLN A 391 -10.30 10.24 -5.58
CA GLN A 391 -8.88 10.46 -5.84
C GLN A 391 -8.50 10.27 -7.30
N VAL A 392 -9.39 9.63 -8.08
CA VAL A 392 -9.16 9.28 -9.49
C VAL A 392 -10.32 9.74 -10.34
N MET A 393 -10.03 10.30 -11.52
CA MET A 393 -11.01 10.73 -12.51
C MET A 393 -10.85 9.95 -13.82
N VAL A 394 -11.96 9.66 -14.50
CA VAL A 394 -11.97 9.05 -15.83
C VAL A 394 -12.89 9.85 -16.74
N ASN A 395 -12.36 10.36 -17.86
CA ASN A 395 -13.13 11.15 -18.83
C ASN A 395 -12.87 10.65 -20.27
N LEU A 396 -13.87 10.82 -21.13
CA LEU A 396 -13.72 10.63 -22.57
C LEU A 396 -14.13 11.92 -23.29
N GLN A 397 -13.17 12.52 -23.97
CA GLN A 397 -13.34 13.71 -24.79
C GLN A 397 -13.54 13.30 -26.25
N ASN A 398 -14.68 13.67 -26.82
CA ASN A 398 -14.91 13.55 -28.26
C ASN A 398 -14.36 14.81 -28.93
N LEU A 399 -13.30 14.66 -29.73
CA LEU A 399 -12.75 15.74 -30.58
C LEU A 399 -13.70 16.02 -31.76
N ALA A 400 -14.95 16.41 -31.47
CA ALA A 400 -15.92 16.75 -32.51
C ALA A 400 -15.61 18.11 -33.17
N ALA A 401 -14.79 18.95 -32.54
CA ALA A 401 -14.29 20.18 -33.14
C ALA A 401 -12.85 19.94 -33.61
N GLY A 402 -12.66 19.63 -34.89
CA GLY A 402 -11.35 19.78 -35.51
C GLY A 402 -10.87 21.23 -35.42
N ALA A 403 -9.58 21.47 -35.72
CA ALA A 403 -9.01 22.81 -35.72
C ALA A 403 -9.91 23.82 -36.48
N PRO A 404 -10.13 25.04 -35.94
CA PRO A 404 -11.02 26.00 -36.55
C PRO A 404 -10.55 26.36 -37.96
N ARG A 405 -11.49 26.48 -38.91
CA ARG A 405 -11.17 26.92 -40.26
C ARG A 405 -11.06 28.44 -40.27
N LEU A 406 -9.84 28.94 -40.47
CA LEU A 406 -9.54 30.35 -40.63
C LEU A 406 -9.09 30.59 -42.08
N PRO A 407 -9.78 31.42 -42.88
CA PRO A 407 -9.40 31.66 -44.27
C PRO A 407 -7.94 32.11 -44.39
N GLY A 408 -7.20 31.51 -45.34
CA GLY A 408 -5.79 31.83 -45.56
C GLY A 408 -4.79 31.18 -44.59
N LEU A 409 -5.25 30.35 -43.65
CA LEU A 409 -4.42 29.72 -42.62
C LEU A 409 -4.63 28.19 -42.53
N GLU A 410 -3.53 27.47 -42.39
CA GLU A 410 -3.51 26.12 -41.84
C GLU A 410 -3.44 26.22 -40.31
N VAL A 411 -4.37 25.56 -39.61
CA VAL A 411 -4.50 25.61 -38.16
C VAL A 411 -4.27 24.22 -37.59
N SER A 412 -3.39 24.15 -36.58
CA SER A 412 -3.19 22.94 -35.76
C SER A 412 -3.21 23.31 -34.29
N GLU A 413 -3.79 22.45 -33.47
CA GLU A 413 -3.79 22.64 -32.01
C GLU A 413 -2.45 22.16 -31.44
N LEU A 414 -1.88 22.94 -30.53
CA LEU A 414 -0.72 22.58 -29.75
C LEU A 414 -1.19 22.20 -28.35
N GLN A 415 -0.74 21.05 -27.86
CA GLN A 415 -0.92 20.70 -26.46
C GLN A 415 0.07 21.50 -25.62
N PRO A 416 -0.39 22.37 -24.71
CA PRO A 416 0.49 23.01 -23.75
C PRO A 416 1.12 21.96 -22.84
N PRO A 417 2.35 22.18 -22.35
CA PRO A 417 2.93 21.33 -21.31
C PRO A 417 2.05 21.36 -20.05
N ILE A 418 1.77 20.18 -19.48
CA ILE A 418 0.97 20.01 -18.26
C ILE A 418 1.93 19.68 -17.11
N ASN A 419 2.03 20.57 -16.14
CA ASN A 419 2.84 20.43 -14.92
C ASN A 419 2.00 20.48 -13.63
N VAL A 420 0.68 20.29 -13.77
CA VAL A 420 -0.29 20.43 -12.69
C VAL A 420 -1.18 19.19 -12.63
N ALA A 421 -1.48 18.72 -11.41
CA ALA A 421 -2.44 17.64 -11.18
C ALA A 421 -3.50 18.06 -10.16
N LYS A 422 -4.78 17.88 -10.51
CA LYS A 422 -5.94 18.21 -9.66
C LYS A 422 -6.28 17.12 -8.66
N LEU A 423 -5.89 15.88 -8.98
CA LEU A 423 -6.19 14.65 -8.27
C LEU A 423 -4.92 13.78 -8.24
N ASP A 424 -4.99 12.63 -7.57
CA ASP A 424 -3.87 11.70 -7.57
C ASP A 424 -3.60 11.17 -8.98
N LEU A 425 -4.66 10.81 -9.71
CA LEU A 425 -4.64 10.37 -11.11
C LEU A 425 -5.86 10.87 -11.90
N THR A 426 -5.67 11.24 -13.18
CA THR A 426 -6.75 11.52 -14.13
C THR A 426 -6.49 10.78 -15.43
N PHE A 427 -7.43 9.93 -15.86
CA PHE A 427 -7.43 9.31 -17.18
C PHE A 427 -8.29 10.15 -18.13
N ASP A 428 -7.64 10.94 -18.98
CA ASP A 428 -8.32 11.70 -20.04
C ASP A 428 -8.12 11.03 -21.39
N PHE A 429 -9.15 10.35 -21.86
CA PHE A 429 -9.17 9.74 -23.18
C PHE A 429 -9.61 10.74 -24.24
N TYR A 430 -8.87 10.83 -25.34
CA TYR A 430 -9.18 11.62 -26.52
C TYR A 430 -9.35 10.70 -27.71
N GLU A 431 -10.54 10.73 -28.30
CA GLU A 431 -10.86 9.95 -29.48
C GLU A 431 -10.69 10.81 -30.73
N ASP A 432 -9.81 10.38 -31.64
CA ASP A 432 -9.69 10.94 -33.00
C ASP A 432 -10.20 9.94 -34.06
N ALA A 433 -10.06 10.28 -35.34
CA ALA A 433 -10.57 9.47 -36.45
C ALA A 433 -9.89 8.08 -36.59
N ARG A 434 -8.71 7.87 -35.99
CA ARG A 434 -7.85 6.69 -36.19
C ARG A 434 -7.43 6.01 -34.88
N SER A 435 -7.40 6.70 -33.76
CA SER A 435 -6.88 6.19 -32.47
C SER A 435 -7.61 6.78 -31.27
N LEU A 436 -7.41 6.13 -30.12
CA LEU A 436 -7.81 6.63 -28.82
C LEU A 436 -6.52 6.84 -28.00
N THR A 437 -6.21 8.09 -27.71
CA THR A 437 -5.06 8.47 -26.88
C THR A 437 -5.53 8.71 -25.45
N CYS A 438 -4.82 8.19 -24.46
CA CYS A 438 -5.05 8.55 -23.06
C CYS A 438 -3.90 9.39 -22.55
N TYR A 439 -4.23 10.56 -22.00
CA TYR A 439 -3.32 11.34 -21.17
C TYR A 439 -3.61 10.96 -19.72
N LEU A 440 -2.64 10.33 -19.08
CA LEU A 440 -2.69 10.04 -17.65
C LEU A 440 -1.96 11.13 -16.92
N GLU A 441 -2.73 12.06 -16.34
CA GLU A 441 -2.20 13.06 -15.42
C GLU A 441 -1.99 12.40 -14.05
N TYR A 442 -0.89 12.70 -13.38
CA TYR A 442 -0.56 12.15 -12.07
C TYR A 442 0.13 13.18 -11.18
N SER A 443 -0.07 13.07 -9.87
CA SER A 443 0.65 13.88 -8.88
C SER A 443 2.10 13.41 -8.73
N THR A 444 3.05 14.31 -8.96
CA THR A 444 4.49 14.03 -8.80
C THR A 444 4.92 13.94 -7.33
N ASP A 445 4.06 14.38 -6.41
CA ASP A 445 4.26 14.17 -4.97
C ASP A 445 4.14 12.68 -4.60
N LEU A 446 3.43 11.89 -5.41
CA LEU A 446 3.08 10.51 -5.12
C LEU A 446 3.76 9.51 -6.07
N TYR A 447 3.84 9.84 -7.36
CA TYR A 447 4.22 8.89 -8.41
C TYR A 447 5.42 9.37 -9.23
N ASP A 448 6.24 8.40 -9.63
CA ASP A 448 7.23 8.54 -10.69
C ASP A 448 6.61 8.32 -12.07
N ALA A 449 7.21 8.94 -13.10
CA ALA A 449 6.80 8.75 -14.49
C ALA A 449 6.72 7.27 -14.89
N ALA A 450 7.73 6.47 -14.48
CA ALA A 450 7.76 5.04 -14.77
C ALA A 450 6.58 4.28 -14.14
N THR A 451 6.03 4.75 -13.02
CA THR A 451 4.87 4.12 -12.36
C THR A 451 3.58 4.47 -13.09
N ALA A 452 3.42 5.73 -13.52
CA ALA A 452 2.29 6.15 -14.35
C ALA A 452 2.29 5.43 -15.72
N GLU A 453 3.45 5.32 -16.36
CA GLU A 453 3.63 4.57 -17.62
C GLU A 453 3.21 3.10 -17.46
N ARG A 454 3.71 2.40 -16.42
CA ARG A 454 3.30 1.01 -16.13
C ARG A 454 1.80 0.88 -15.94
N LEU A 455 1.18 1.82 -15.21
CA LEU A 455 -0.26 1.81 -14.99
C LEU A 455 -1.03 1.94 -16.31
N GLY A 456 -0.56 2.79 -17.23
CA GLY A 456 -1.09 2.90 -18.59
C GLY A 456 -0.95 1.61 -19.39
N GLU A 457 0.22 0.97 -19.37
CA GLU A 457 0.47 -0.33 -20.01
C GLU A 457 -0.46 -1.43 -19.46
N HIS A 458 -0.71 -1.43 -18.15
CA HIS A 458 -1.61 -2.39 -17.50
C HIS A 458 -3.05 -2.23 -17.94
N LEU A 459 -3.50 -0.97 -18.08
CA LEU A 459 -4.82 -0.68 -18.61
C LEU A 459 -4.97 -1.15 -20.06
N VAL A 460 -3.97 -0.89 -20.92
CA VAL A 460 -3.99 -1.35 -22.32
C VAL A 460 -3.99 -2.87 -22.39
N THR A 461 -3.14 -3.54 -21.62
CA THR A 461 -3.07 -5.01 -21.55
C THR A 461 -4.40 -5.61 -21.10
N LEU A 462 -5.04 -5.00 -20.10
CA LEU A 462 -6.36 -5.42 -19.65
C LEU A 462 -7.40 -5.24 -20.75
N LEU A 463 -7.43 -4.09 -21.43
CA LEU A 463 -8.34 -3.80 -22.56
C LEU A 463 -8.18 -4.83 -23.69
N GLU A 464 -6.96 -5.23 -24.01
CA GLU A 464 -6.68 -6.30 -24.96
C GLU A 464 -7.27 -7.64 -24.48
N SER A 465 -6.94 -8.04 -23.24
CA SER A 465 -7.39 -9.31 -22.65
C SER A 465 -8.91 -9.43 -22.57
N VAL A 466 -9.61 -8.34 -22.19
CA VAL A 466 -11.09 -8.35 -22.13
C VAL A 466 -11.73 -8.27 -23.52
N ALA A 467 -11.08 -7.68 -24.51
CA ALA A 467 -11.59 -7.67 -25.88
C ALA A 467 -11.43 -9.04 -26.56
N ASP A 468 -10.38 -9.79 -26.22
CA ASP A 468 -10.11 -11.12 -26.79
C ASP A 468 -11.09 -12.19 -26.28
N ALA A 469 -11.49 -12.12 -25.01
CA ALA A 469 -12.45 -13.06 -24.45
C ALA A 469 -13.33 -12.38 -23.38
N PRO A 470 -14.35 -11.60 -23.81
CA PRO A 470 -15.15 -10.71 -22.96
C PRO A 470 -16.11 -11.45 -22.00
N ASP A 471 -16.46 -12.69 -22.33
CA ASP A 471 -17.42 -13.49 -21.57
C ASP A 471 -16.77 -14.44 -20.54
N ALA A 472 -15.44 -14.49 -20.46
CA ALA A 472 -14.78 -15.24 -19.40
C ALA A 472 -14.66 -14.42 -18.11
N PRO A 473 -14.55 -15.07 -16.94
CA PRO A 473 -14.41 -14.40 -15.66
C PRO A 473 -13.22 -13.43 -15.63
N LEU A 474 -13.42 -12.24 -15.04
CA LEU A 474 -12.41 -11.20 -14.92
C LEU A 474 -11.11 -11.68 -14.26
N HIS A 475 -11.19 -12.60 -13.30
CA HIS A 475 -10.00 -13.14 -12.64
C HIS A 475 -9.09 -13.96 -13.57
N THR A 476 -9.57 -14.35 -14.75
CA THR A 476 -8.79 -15.04 -15.78
C THR A 476 -8.24 -14.10 -16.84
N ARG A 477 -8.41 -12.78 -16.67
CA ARG A 477 -7.95 -11.75 -17.60
C ARG A 477 -6.65 -11.13 -17.10
N ASP A 478 -5.68 -11.08 -17.99
CA ASP A 478 -4.36 -10.56 -17.71
C ASP A 478 -4.38 -9.04 -17.68
N MET A 479 -3.62 -8.48 -16.73
CA MET A 479 -3.38 -7.05 -16.60
C MET A 479 -1.87 -6.75 -16.67
N ILE A 480 -1.04 -7.70 -16.25
CA ILE A 480 0.42 -7.56 -16.25
C ILE A 480 0.94 -7.96 -17.63
N PRO A 481 1.66 -7.08 -18.35
CA PRO A 481 2.31 -7.45 -19.60
C PRO A 481 3.24 -8.65 -19.42
N ALA A 482 3.30 -9.55 -20.40
CA ALA A 482 4.13 -10.77 -20.31
C ALA A 482 5.62 -10.48 -20.04
N ALA A 483 6.14 -9.33 -20.51
CA ALA A 483 7.51 -8.91 -20.24
C ALA A 483 7.74 -8.51 -18.77
N GLU A 484 6.76 -7.87 -18.13
CA GLU A 484 6.80 -7.57 -16.69
C GLU A 484 6.65 -8.85 -15.87
N LEU A 485 5.71 -9.73 -16.22
CA LEU A 485 5.54 -11.00 -15.51
C LEU A 485 6.83 -11.84 -15.49
N ARG A 486 7.57 -11.89 -16.61
CA ARG A 486 8.89 -12.53 -16.67
C ARG A 486 9.91 -11.86 -15.75
N ARG A 487 9.93 -10.52 -15.68
CA ARG A 487 10.83 -9.78 -14.79
C ARG A 487 10.50 -10.03 -13.32
N LEU A 488 9.23 -10.00 -12.94
CA LEU A 488 8.77 -10.29 -11.57
C LEU A 488 9.13 -11.72 -11.15
N THR A 489 8.88 -12.68 -12.05
CA THR A 489 9.24 -14.08 -11.81
C THR A 489 10.75 -14.22 -11.63
N ALA A 490 11.56 -13.58 -12.49
CA ALA A 490 13.01 -13.63 -12.38
C ALA A 490 13.55 -12.94 -11.10
N ALA A 491 12.98 -11.80 -10.71
CA ALA A 491 13.35 -11.08 -9.48
C ALA A 491 13.07 -11.90 -8.23
N GLY A 492 11.99 -12.69 -8.25
CA GLY A 492 11.63 -13.62 -7.19
C GLY A 492 12.47 -14.91 -7.15
N LEU A 493 13.39 -15.14 -8.07
CA LEU A 493 14.22 -16.35 -8.08
C LEU A 493 15.64 -16.04 -7.63
N GLY A 494 16.03 -16.62 -6.50
CA GLY A 494 17.40 -16.64 -6.05
C GLY A 494 18.31 -17.41 -7.01
N THR A 495 19.60 -17.07 -6.99
CA THR A 495 20.62 -17.74 -7.82
C THR A 495 20.55 -19.25 -7.63
N GLN A 496 20.39 -19.98 -8.72
CA GLN A 496 20.37 -21.44 -8.70
C GLN A 496 21.80 -21.95 -8.58
N ALA A 497 22.16 -22.44 -7.40
CA ALA A 497 23.41 -23.14 -7.16
C ALA A 497 23.26 -24.61 -7.56
N GLY A 498 24.33 -25.20 -8.10
CA GLY A 498 24.32 -26.61 -8.47
C GLY A 498 23.98 -27.53 -7.28
N PRO A 499 23.41 -28.72 -7.54
CA PRO A 499 23.08 -29.68 -6.49
C PRO A 499 24.35 -30.11 -5.77
N VAL A 500 24.28 -30.16 -4.44
CA VAL A 500 25.33 -30.75 -3.61
C VAL A 500 24.77 -31.97 -2.89
N PRO A 501 25.59 -33.00 -2.61
CA PRO A 501 25.16 -34.10 -1.78
C PRO A 501 24.67 -33.59 -0.42
N ALA A 502 23.44 -33.96 -0.06
CA ALA A 502 22.90 -33.61 1.24
C ALA A 502 23.69 -34.35 2.33
N ARG A 503 24.08 -33.65 3.40
CA ARG A 503 24.92 -34.17 4.49
C ARG A 503 24.28 -33.89 5.83
N LEU A 504 24.65 -34.69 6.83
CA LEU A 504 24.22 -34.48 8.21
C LEU A 504 25.05 -33.37 8.85
N VAL A 505 24.38 -32.45 9.53
CA VAL A 505 25.03 -31.25 10.12
C VAL A 505 26.13 -31.62 11.11
N HIS A 506 25.92 -32.68 11.91
CA HIS A 506 26.93 -33.13 12.87
C HIS A 506 28.14 -33.80 12.21
N GLU A 507 27.99 -34.41 11.03
CA GLU A 507 29.14 -34.94 10.27
C GLU A 507 30.00 -33.81 9.72
N LEU A 508 29.38 -32.73 9.24
CA LEU A 508 30.10 -31.53 8.79
C LEU A 508 30.92 -30.92 9.94
N PHE A 509 30.36 -30.92 11.16
CA PHE A 509 31.07 -30.49 12.35
C PHE A 509 32.25 -31.41 12.67
N ASP A 510 32.07 -32.74 12.59
CA ASP A 510 33.15 -33.71 12.87
C ASP A 510 34.30 -33.61 11.87
N GLU A 511 33.99 -33.40 10.59
CA GLU A 511 35.00 -33.11 9.55
C GLU A 511 35.78 -31.85 9.92
N ARG A 512 35.09 -30.78 10.35
CA ARG A 512 35.73 -29.54 10.79
C ARG A 512 36.59 -29.76 12.03
N ALA A 513 36.07 -30.49 13.01
CA ALA A 513 36.78 -30.74 14.27
C ALA A 513 38.04 -31.58 14.07
N ALA A 514 38.05 -32.49 13.10
CA ALA A 514 39.24 -33.24 12.71
C ALA A 514 40.30 -32.36 12.02
N LEU A 515 39.90 -31.32 11.29
CA LEU A 515 40.82 -30.41 10.59
C LEU A 515 41.50 -29.41 11.53
N THR A 516 40.79 -28.91 12.55
CA THR A 516 41.28 -27.88 13.48
C THR A 516 41.00 -28.21 14.95
N PRO A 517 41.52 -29.34 15.48
CA PRO A 517 41.10 -29.90 16.77
C PRO A 517 41.42 -29.01 17.98
N ASP A 518 42.54 -28.31 17.95
CA ASP A 518 43.04 -27.47 19.05
C ASP A 518 42.53 -26.01 18.97
N ALA A 519 41.85 -25.65 17.87
CA ALA A 519 41.27 -24.32 17.72
C ALA A 519 40.04 -24.16 18.63
N PRO A 520 39.78 -22.96 19.15
CA PRO A 520 38.59 -22.67 19.95
C PRO A 520 37.33 -22.75 19.09
N ALA A 521 36.31 -23.45 19.58
CA ALA A 521 35.03 -23.62 18.88
C ALA A 521 33.90 -22.81 19.54
N VAL A 522 33.86 -22.78 20.88
CA VAL A 522 32.85 -22.06 21.64
C VAL A 522 33.41 -21.58 22.97
N SER A 523 33.01 -20.38 23.40
CA SER A 523 33.31 -19.82 24.71
C SER A 523 32.12 -19.08 25.32
N CYS A 524 32.05 -19.10 26.66
CA CYS A 524 31.10 -18.32 27.46
C CYS A 524 31.77 -17.99 28.80
N GLY A 525 32.04 -16.70 29.05
CA GLY A 525 32.83 -16.27 30.20
C GLY A 525 34.21 -16.96 30.22
N ASP A 526 34.56 -17.58 31.34
CA ASP A 526 35.83 -18.30 31.51
C ASP A 526 35.83 -19.72 30.91
N GLU A 527 34.66 -20.27 30.56
CA GLU A 527 34.59 -21.60 29.95
C GLU A 527 34.82 -21.52 28.43
N ARG A 528 35.78 -22.32 27.95
CA ARG A 528 36.13 -22.40 26.52
C ARG A 528 36.41 -23.83 26.12
N LEU A 529 35.81 -24.26 25.01
CA LEU A 529 36.07 -25.56 24.40
C LEU A 529 36.73 -25.40 23.04
N THR A 530 37.74 -26.24 22.80
CA THR A 530 38.27 -26.46 21.46
C THR A 530 37.31 -27.33 20.63
N PHE A 531 37.51 -27.40 19.32
CA PHE A 531 36.74 -28.30 18.46
C PHE A 531 36.80 -29.76 18.94
N ALA A 532 37.99 -30.26 19.29
CA ALA A 532 38.15 -31.62 19.82
C ALA A 532 37.45 -31.80 21.18
N GLY A 533 37.52 -30.78 22.05
CA GLY A 533 36.84 -30.80 23.34
C GLY A 533 35.32 -30.82 23.20
N LEU A 534 34.78 -29.98 22.32
CA LEU A 534 33.34 -29.92 22.01
C LEU A 534 32.84 -31.23 21.39
N ALA A 535 33.56 -31.77 20.39
CA ALA A 535 33.24 -33.05 19.77
C ALA A 535 33.22 -34.19 20.79
N ALA A 536 34.25 -34.29 21.63
CA ALA A 536 34.34 -35.34 22.64
C ALA A 536 33.22 -35.27 23.69
N ARG A 537 32.84 -34.07 24.15
CA ARG A 537 31.70 -33.88 25.07
C ARG A 537 30.38 -34.27 24.39
N ALA A 538 30.16 -33.81 23.17
CA ALA A 538 28.95 -34.11 22.40
C ALA A 538 28.83 -35.61 22.09
N ASP A 539 29.92 -36.30 21.75
CA ASP A 539 29.94 -37.74 21.49
C ASP A 539 29.56 -38.57 22.72
N ARG A 540 30.09 -38.20 23.89
CA ARG A 540 29.75 -38.86 25.17
C ARG A 540 28.28 -38.70 25.49
N LEU A 541 27.75 -37.49 25.34
CA LEU A 541 26.34 -37.20 25.52
C LEU A 541 25.49 -37.97 24.51
N ALA A 542 25.87 -38.00 23.23
CA ALA A 542 25.18 -38.75 22.18
C ALA A 542 25.03 -40.23 22.51
N ARG A 543 26.09 -40.88 23.01
CA ARG A 543 26.03 -42.28 23.47
C ARG A 543 25.05 -42.47 24.62
N HIS A 544 25.06 -41.56 25.57
CA HIS A 544 24.15 -41.62 26.71
C HIS A 544 22.70 -41.51 26.25
N LEU A 545 22.39 -40.48 25.46
CA LEU A 545 21.06 -40.25 24.89
C LEU A 545 20.59 -41.44 24.04
N HIS A 546 21.46 -42.00 23.22
CA HIS A 546 21.15 -43.19 22.42
C HIS A 546 20.80 -44.39 23.30
N GLY A 547 21.51 -44.58 24.42
CA GLY A 547 21.19 -45.61 25.42
C GLY A 547 19.85 -45.38 26.13
N LEU A 548 19.36 -44.15 26.17
CA LEU A 548 18.03 -43.77 26.68
C LEU A 548 16.93 -43.86 25.60
N GLY A 549 17.27 -44.30 24.38
CA GLY A 549 16.33 -44.48 23.28
C GLY A 549 16.20 -43.29 22.33
N ALA A 550 17.07 -42.27 22.43
CA ALA A 550 17.13 -41.20 21.43
C ALA A 550 17.66 -41.74 20.09
N GLY A 551 16.96 -41.41 19.01
CA GLY A 551 17.31 -41.81 17.65
C GLY A 551 16.42 -41.17 16.57
N PRO A 552 16.51 -41.64 15.31
CA PRO A 552 15.77 -41.07 14.19
C PRO A 552 14.26 -40.99 14.45
N GLY A 553 13.68 -39.80 14.25
CA GLY A 553 12.26 -39.52 14.46
C GLY A 553 11.86 -39.19 15.91
N SER A 554 12.78 -39.24 16.87
CA SER A 554 12.54 -38.79 18.25
C SER A 554 12.96 -37.34 18.48
N LEU A 555 12.29 -36.65 19.41
CA LEU A 555 12.62 -35.31 19.86
C LEU A 555 13.21 -35.36 21.27
N VAL A 556 14.37 -34.72 21.46
CA VAL A 556 15.00 -34.56 22.78
C VAL A 556 14.87 -33.10 23.20
N GLY A 557 14.21 -32.86 24.33
CA GLY A 557 14.06 -31.50 24.89
C GLY A 557 15.40 -30.98 25.41
N ILE A 558 15.70 -29.70 25.18
CA ILE A 558 16.86 -29.00 25.74
C ILE A 558 16.35 -27.79 26.52
N CYS A 559 16.38 -27.88 27.85
CA CYS A 559 16.00 -26.80 28.76
C CYS A 559 17.23 -26.40 29.59
N LEU A 560 18.07 -25.56 28.99
CA LEU A 560 19.34 -25.08 29.54
C LEU A 560 19.40 -23.56 29.41
N GLU A 561 20.07 -22.89 30.35
CA GLU A 561 20.50 -21.52 30.11
C GLU A 561 21.53 -21.43 28.98
N ARG A 562 21.75 -20.20 28.52
CA ARG A 562 22.71 -19.91 27.47
C ARG A 562 24.13 -20.15 27.96
N GLY A 563 24.84 -21.05 27.29
CA GLY A 563 26.23 -21.38 27.62
C GLY A 563 26.80 -22.47 26.71
N VAL A 564 28.03 -22.90 27.03
CA VAL A 564 28.75 -23.93 26.27
C VAL A 564 27.97 -25.25 26.23
N ASP A 565 27.34 -25.63 27.34
CA ASP A 565 26.60 -26.88 27.46
C ASP A 565 25.34 -26.93 26.57
N ALA A 566 24.75 -25.78 26.21
CA ALA A 566 23.65 -25.73 25.24
C ALA A 566 24.10 -26.22 23.85
N VAL A 567 25.31 -25.81 23.41
CA VAL A 567 25.89 -26.26 22.14
C VAL A 567 26.30 -27.73 22.19
N VAL A 568 26.86 -28.18 23.32
CA VAL A 568 27.16 -29.60 23.57
C VAL A 568 25.89 -30.44 23.46
N ALA A 569 24.78 -29.98 24.05
CA ALA A 569 23.49 -30.66 24.01
C ALA A 569 22.93 -30.74 22.59
N MET A 570 22.93 -29.64 21.84
CA MET A 570 22.47 -29.63 20.44
C MET A 570 23.24 -30.62 19.58
N LEU A 571 24.58 -30.56 19.61
CA LEU A 571 25.43 -31.50 18.85
C LEU A 571 25.26 -32.95 19.34
N GLY A 572 25.16 -33.16 20.65
CA GLY A 572 24.97 -34.50 21.24
C GLY A 572 23.66 -35.15 20.81
N VAL A 573 22.57 -34.38 20.73
CA VAL A 573 21.26 -34.84 20.23
C VAL A 573 21.35 -35.20 18.75
N LEU A 574 21.92 -34.32 17.92
CA LEU A 574 22.09 -34.58 16.49
C LEU A 574 22.93 -35.84 16.24
N LYS A 575 24.03 -36.02 16.99
CA LYS A 575 24.91 -37.20 16.93
C LYS A 575 24.24 -38.49 17.44
N ALA A 576 23.26 -38.38 18.33
CA ALA A 576 22.40 -39.50 18.72
C ALA A 576 21.40 -39.88 17.61
N GLY A 577 21.29 -39.06 16.55
CA GLY A 577 20.38 -39.25 15.42
C GLY A 577 18.97 -38.73 15.68
N ALA A 578 18.76 -38.01 16.78
CA ALA A 578 17.49 -37.38 17.14
C ALA A 578 17.48 -35.89 16.75
N ALA A 579 16.31 -35.27 16.76
CA ALA A 579 16.18 -33.83 16.61
C ALA A 579 16.05 -33.15 17.98
N PHE A 580 16.66 -31.98 18.12
CA PHE A 580 16.54 -31.22 19.36
C PHE A 580 15.30 -30.34 19.36
N LEU A 581 14.71 -30.20 20.54
CA LEU A 581 13.60 -29.30 20.85
C LEU A 581 14.10 -28.29 21.89
N PRO A 582 14.48 -27.06 21.51
CA PRO A 582 14.93 -26.09 22.47
C PRO A 582 13.73 -25.55 23.26
N LEU A 583 13.92 -25.43 24.58
CA LEU A 583 12.91 -25.00 25.54
C LEU A 583 13.50 -23.80 26.30
N ASP A 584 12.80 -22.67 26.24
CA ASP A 584 13.23 -21.49 26.98
C ASP A 584 13.06 -21.75 28.48
N PRO A 585 14.16 -21.76 29.26
CA PRO A 585 14.04 -21.97 30.68
C PRO A 585 13.21 -20.89 31.34
N GLU A 586 13.05 -19.68 30.78
CA GLU A 586 12.23 -18.62 31.36
C GLU A 586 10.73 -18.90 31.25
N HIS A 587 10.29 -19.74 30.30
CA HIS A 587 8.87 -20.05 30.10
C HIS A 587 8.22 -20.71 31.32
N PRO A 588 6.93 -20.40 31.62
CA PRO A 588 6.20 -21.01 32.73
C PRO A 588 6.23 -22.54 32.65
N ALA A 589 6.32 -23.21 33.81
CA ALA A 589 6.41 -24.66 33.89
C ALA A 589 5.25 -25.37 33.16
N GLN A 590 4.04 -24.79 33.20
CA GLN A 590 2.89 -25.30 32.46
C GLN A 590 3.10 -25.23 30.94
N ARG A 591 3.71 -24.16 30.43
CA ARG A 591 4.03 -24.01 29.01
C ARG A 591 5.09 -25.02 28.57
N LEU A 592 6.12 -25.21 29.38
CA LEU A 592 7.15 -26.23 29.14
C LEU A 592 6.54 -27.63 29.08
N ALA A 593 5.68 -27.98 30.04
CA ALA A 593 4.97 -29.26 30.04
C ALA A 593 4.09 -29.44 28.78
N MET A 594 3.34 -28.40 28.39
CA MET A 594 2.51 -28.45 27.17
C MET A 594 3.34 -28.68 25.90
N MET A 595 4.52 -28.05 25.78
CA MET A 595 5.41 -28.25 24.63
C MET A 595 6.01 -29.65 24.62
N LEU A 596 6.43 -30.16 25.78
CA LEU A 596 6.97 -31.51 25.93
C LEU A 596 5.92 -32.59 25.63
N ASP A 597 4.69 -32.40 26.09
CA ASP A 597 3.55 -33.29 25.81
C ASP A 597 3.23 -33.33 24.31
N ASP A 598 3.14 -32.17 23.64
CA ASP A 598 2.85 -32.09 22.20
C ASP A 598 3.99 -32.68 21.35
N ALA A 599 5.23 -32.51 21.80
CA ALA A 599 6.43 -33.11 21.22
C ALA A 599 6.55 -34.61 21.48
N ALA A 600 5.79 -35.17 22.44
CA ALA A 600 5.96 -36.51 22.97
C ALA A 600 7.43 -36.80 23.39
N ALA A 601 8.09 -35.81 23.99
CA ALA A 601 9.50 -35.90 24.38
C ALA A 601 9.69 -36.82 25.59
N THR A 602 10.49 -37.88 25.43
CA THR A 602 10.75 -38.88 26.49
C THR A 602 12.03 -38.59 27.28
N VAL A 603 12.93 -37.76 26.73
CA VAL A 603 14.20 -37.35 27.34
C VAL A 603 14.30 -35.83 27.26
N VAL A 604 14.72 -35.21 28.38
CA VAL A 604 14.99 -33.77 28.46
C VAL A 604 16.36 -33.55 29.08
N ILE A 605 17.20 -32.79 28.39
CA ILE A 605 18.50 -32.34 28.86
C ILE A 605 18.28 -31.05 29.61
N THR A 606 18.82 -30.97 30.83
CA THR A 606 18.70 -29.81 31.71
C THR A 606 19.92 -29.68 32.61
N GLU A 607 19.89 -28.68 33.48
CA GLU A 607 20.90 -28.39 34.49
C GLU A 607 20.25 -28.40 35.88
N HIS A 608 21.07 -28.54 36.93
CA HIS A 608 20.57 -28.88 38.25
C HIS A 608 19.52 -27.90 38.78
N ARG A 609 19.77 -26.59 38.60
CA ARG A 609 18.87 -25.52 39.07
C ARG A 609 17.54 -25.43 38.33
N LEU A 610 17.43 -25.97 37.12
CA LEU A 610 16.20 -25.95 36.33
C LEU A 610 15.33 -27.19 36.53
N ARG A 611 15.84 -28.20 37.24
CA ARG A 611 15.20 -29.51 37.39
C ARG A 611 13.78 -29.43 37.97
N ASP A 612 13.57 -28.57 38.97
CA ASP A 612 12.27 -28.42 39.64
C ASP A 612 11.20 -27.83 38.71
N ARG A 613 11.60 -27.02 37.72
CA ARG A 613 10.67 -26.47 36.71
C ARG A 613 10.09 -27.54 35.79
N LEU A 614 10.79 -28.67 35.67
CA LEU A 614 10.41 -29.81 34.83
C LEU A 614 9.82 -30.99 35.61
N ALA A 615 9.78 -30.90 36.95
CA ALA A 615 9.38 -32.01 37.82
C ALA A 615 7.92 -32.49 37.60
N GLY A 616 7.08 -31.67 36.97
CA GLY A 616 5.70 -32.02 36.62
C GLY A 616 5.53 -32.91 35.39
N HIS A 617 6.59 -33.18 34.61
CA HIS A 617 6.54 -33.95 33.38
C HIS A 617 7.26 -35.31 33.51
N PRO A 618 6.74 -36.41 32.95
CA PRO A 618 7.28 -37.77 33.14
C PRO A 618 8.56 -38.09 32.36
N ALA A 619 9.20 -37.10 31.72
CA ALA A 619 10.38 -37.32 30.90
C ALA A 619 11.62 -37.68 31.75
N THR A 620 12.52 -38.47 31.17
CA THR A 620 13.83 -38.75 31.79
C THR A 620 14.69 -37.50 31.72
N LEU A 621 15.02 -36.92 32.87
CA LEU A 621 15.88 -35.74 32.96
C LEU A 621 17.36 -36.13 32.99
N VAL A 622 18.12 -35.68 32.00
CA VAL A 622 19.58 -35.74 31.93
C VAL A 622 20.11 -34.41 32.46
N ASP A 623 20.72 -34.43 33.63
CA ASP A 623 21.22 -33.24 34.34
C ASP A 623 22.72 -33.12 34.10
N LEU A 624 23.12 -32.21 33.21
CA LEU A 624 24.49 -32.17 32.70
C LEU A 624 25.56 -31.94 33.79
N GLU A 625 25.21 -31.20 34.84
CA GLU A 625 26.09 -30.95 35.99
C GLU A 625 26.22 -32.20 36.85
N ARG A 626 25.08 -32.81 37.22
CA ARG A 626 25.04 -33.99 38.09
C ARG A 626 25.59 -35.24 37.41
N ASP A 627 25.28 -35.43 36.13
CA ASP A 627 25.61 -36.63 35.37
C ASP A 627 27.00 -36.56 34.74
N ARG A 628 27.67 -35.40 34.81
CA ARG A 628 29.03 -35.15 34.29
C ARG A 628 30.03 -36.29 34.56
N PRO A 629 30.18 -36.80 35.80
CA PRO A 629 31.18 -37.84 36.08
C PRO A 629 30.86 -39.18 35.41
N ALA A 630 29.58 -39.48 35.17
CA ALA A 630 29.15 -40.69 34.47
C ALA A 630 29.35 -40.53 32.97
N LEU A 631 28.96 -39.38 32.41
CA LEU A 631 29.20 -39.03 31.00
C LEU A 631 30.69 -39.10 30.65
N ASP A 632 31.57 -38.63 31.56
CA ASP A 632 33.01 -38.60 31.33
C ASP A 632 33.69 -39.97 31.26
N ARG A 633 33.02 -41.02 31.73
CA ARG A 633 33.50 -42.40 31.61
C ARG A 633 33.06 -43.06 30.30
N LEU A 634 32.12 -42.45 29.56
CA LEU A 634 31.69 -42.96 28.26
C LEU A 634 32.78 -42.71 27.21
N PRO A 635 32.91 -43.59 26.20
CA PRO A 635 33.85 -43.34 25.13
C PRO A 635 33.42 -42.12 24.30
N ALA A 636 34.39 -41.25 23.97
CA ALA A 636 34.20 -40.06 23.14
C ALA A 636 34.18 -40.42 21.66
N THR A 637 33.12 -41.13 21.25
CA THR A 637 32.90 -41.61 19.89
C THR A 637 31.38 -41.67 19.70
N PRO A 638 30.78 -41.16 18.61
CA PRO A 638 29.32 -41.12 18.50
C PRO A 638 28.74 -42.52 18.22
N PRO A 639 27.44 -42.76 18.52
CA PRO A 639 26.75 -43.97 18.08
C PRO A 639 26.59 -43.98 16.54
N ARG A 640 26.43 -45.16 15.94
CA ARG A 640 26.03 -45.27 14.53
C ARG A 640 24.52 -45.19 14.43
N THR A 641 24.01 -44.26 13.63
CA THR A 641 22.58 -44.00 13.49
C THR A 641 22.17 -44.12 12.03
N ALA A 642 20.86 -44.27 11.78
CA ALA A 642 20.29 -44.38 10.43
C ALA A 642 19.63 -43.08 9.97
N VAL A 643 20.01 -41.94 10.55
CA VAL A 643 19.46 -40.62 10.18
C VAL A 643 19.90 -40.25 8.77
N THR A 644 19.00 -39.65 7.99
CA THR A 644 19.26 -39.18 6.63
C THR A 644 19.22 -37.65 6.60
N PRO A 645 19.71 -37.00 5.53
CA PRO A 645 19.58 -35.55 5.39
C PRO A 645 18.14 -35.01 5.38
N ASP A 646 17.17 -35.85 5.00
CA ASP A 646 15.74 -35.54 5.11
C ASP A 646 15.19 -35.75 6.52
N GLY A 647 15.99 -36.29 7.44
CA GLY A 647 15.67 -36.38 8.85
C GLY A 647 15.64 -35.00 9.53
N LEU A 648 14.86 -34.90 10.60
CA LEU A 648 14.77 -33.68 11.40
C LEU A 648 16.11 -33.37 12.08
N ALA A 649 16.54 -32.11 11.98
CA ALA A 649 17.63 -31.57 12.79
C ALA A 649 17.07 -30.94 14.07
N TYR A 650 16.00 -30.16 13.95
CA TYR A 650 15.35 -29.54 15.10
C TYR A 650 13.85 -29.32 14.90
N VAL A 651 13.16 -29.16 16.03
CA VAL A 651 11.78 -28.65 16.08
C VAL A 651 11.74 -27.44 17.00
N VAL A 652 11.48 -26.26 16.43
CA VAL A 652 11.36 -25.01 17.21
C VAL A 652 9.89 -24.63 17.29
N TYR A 653 9.39 -24.39 18.51
CA TYR A 653 8.01 -23.96 18.71
C TYR A 653 7.86 -22.46 18.52
N THR A 654 6.84 -22.09 17.77
CA THR A 654 6.41 -20.70 17.59
C THR A 654 5.02 -20.49 18.20
N SER A 655 4.67 -19.23 18.47
CA SER A 655 3.32 -18.84 18.89
C SER A 655 2.28 -19.26 17.84
N GLY A 656 1.11 -19.70 18.30
CA GLY A 656 0.02 -20.17 17.44
C GLY A 656 -1.24 -19.33 17.62
N SER A 657 -1.89 -18.96 16.51
CA SER A 657 -3.12 -18.12 16.52
C SER A 657 -4.28 -18.69 17.33
N THR A 658 -4.28 -20.01 17.59
CA THR A 658 -5.27 -20.73 18.41
C THR A 658 -4.92 -20.76 19.91
N GLY A 659 -3.82 -20.12 20.32
CA GLY A 659 -3.32 -20.12 21.68
C GLY A 659 -2.59 -21.40 22.09
N ARG A 660 -2.24 -22.27 21.13
CA ARG A 660 -1.37 -23.44 21.33
C ARG A 660 -0.10 -23.27 20.50
N PRO A 661 1.10 -23.40 21.09
CA PRO A 661 2.37 -23.38 20.35
C PRO A 661 2.38 -24.43 19.23
N LYS A 662 3.08 -24.14 18.14
CA LYS A 662 3.26 -25.03 16.98
C LYS A 662 4.74 -25.29 16.71
N GLY A 663 5.14 -26.55 16.67
CA GLY A 663 6.54 -26.95 16.40
C GLY A 663 6.84 -26.97 14.91
N VAL A 664 7.80 -26.17 14.45
CA VAL A 664 8.25 -26.14 13.04
C VAL A 664 9.32 -27.20 12.83
N MET A 665 9.12 -28.07 11.84
CA MET A 665 9.99 -29.23 11.57
C MET A 665 11.07 -28.89 10.53
N VAL A 666 12.32 -28.73 10.97
CA VAL A 666 13.45 -28.37 10.08
C VAL A 666 14.39 -29.57 9.90
N SER A 667 14.74 -29.87 8.66
CA SER A 667 15.60 -31.00 8.30
C SER A 667 17.09 -30.64 8.32
N HIS A 668 17.95 -31.67 8.31
CA HIS A 668 19.38 -31.46 8.08
C HIS A 668 19.67 -30.80 6.73
N GLY A 669 18.93 -31.17 5.67
CA GLY A 669 19.03 -30.56 4.35
C GLY A 669 18.71 -29.07 4.37
N ASN A 670 17.67 -28.66 5.10
CA ASN A 670 17.34 -27.23 5.27
C ASN A 670 18.47 -26.47 5.97
N VAL A 671 19.08 -27.06 7.00
CA VAL A 671 20.22 -26.44 7.71
C VAL A 671 21.44 -26.30 6.81
N GLN A 672 21.75 -27.34 6.02
CA GLN A 672 22.86 -27.27 5.06
C GLN A 672 22.62 -26.21 3.99
N HIS A 673 21.37 -26.07 3.53
CA HIS A 673 20.96 -25.02 2.59
C HIS A 673 21.28 -23.63 3.13
N ILE A 674 20.78 -23.28 4.34
CA ILE A 674 20.98 -21.94 4.89
C ILE A 674 22.47 -21.63 5.13
N MET A 675 23.27 -22.62 5.55
CA MET A 675 24.72 -22.45 5.67
C MET A 675 25.38 -22.06 4.33
N ARG A 676 25.01 -22.71 3.24
CA ARG A 676 25.54 -22.37 1.90
C ARG A 676 25.06 -21.01 1.42
N ALA A 677 23.81 -20.68 1.72
CA ALA A 677 23.24 -19.38 1.38
C ALA A 677 23.99 -18.24 2.09
N TRP A 678 24.22 -18.36 3.40
CA TRP A 678 25.00 -17.38 4.14
C TRP A 678 26.46 -17.31 3.70
N ASP A 679 27.11 -18.43 3.39
CA ASP A 679 28.47 -18.43 2.86
C ASP A 679 28.56 -17.66 1.53
N ALA A 680 27.58 -17.84 0.64
CA ALA A 680 27.50 -17.10 -0.62
C ALA A 680 27.29 -15.59 -0.42
N CYS A 681 26.62 -15.18 0.66
CA CYS A 681 26.38 -13.76 0.98
C CYS A 681 27.53 -13.11 1.75
N TYR A 682 28.18 -13.84 2.64
CA TYR A 682 29.06 -13.29 3.67
C TYR A 682 30.51 -13.78 3.61
N ASP A 683 30.84 -14.71 2.69
CA ASP A 683 32.16 -15.33 2.57
C ASP A 683 32.67 -15.93 3.91
N LEU A 684 31.82 -16.71 4.56
CA LEU A 684 32.10 -17.29 5.89
C LEU A 684 33.27 -18.27 5.85
N THR A 685 33.43 -19.01 4.75
CA THR A 685 34.55 -19.92 4.50
C THR A 685 35.89 -19.18 4.44
N GLY A 686 35.90 -17.98 3.84
CA GLY A 686 37.05 -17.09 3.78
C GLY A 686 37.31 -16.38 5.10
N LEU A 687 36.26 -15.89 5.76
CA LEU A 687 36.33 -15.13 7.00
C LEU A 687 36.74 -15.98 8.21
N ARG A 688 36.09 -17.14 8.39
CA ARG A 688 36.24 -18.02 9.58
C ARG A 688 36.18 -17.25 10.90
N GLY A 689 35.26 -16.28 10.94
CA GLY A 689 35.25 -15.25 11.95
C GLY A 689 34.67 -15.69 13.29
N ARG A 690 34.90 -14.86 14.30
CA ARG A 690 34.30 -15.04 15.63
C ARG A 690 32.90 -14.41 15.67
N CYS A 691 31.89 -15.19 16.04
CA CYS A 691 30.50 -14.73 16.11
C CYS A 691 30.09 -14.47 17.55
N LEU A 692 29.62 -13.26 17.87
CA LEU A 692 28.99 -12.97 19.15
C LEU A 692 27.50 -13.33 19.09
N SER A 693 27.11 -14.33 19.86
CA SER A 693 25.72 -14.72 20.02
C SER A 693 25.05 -13.90 21.12
N VAL A 694 23.99 -13.20 20.72
CA VAL A 694 23.08 -12.46 21.61
C VAL A 694 21.68 -13.08 21.66
N SER A 695 21.49 -14.21 20.97
CA SER A 695 20.21 -14.88 20.70
C SER A 695 19.76 -15.81 21.84
N SER A 696 18.45 -15.90 22.10
CA SER A 696 17.92 -16.90 23.05
C SER A 696 18.13 -18.32 22.53
N VAL A 697 18.46 -19.26 23.42
CA VAL A 697 18.64 -20.70 23.08
C VAL A 697 17.35 -21.31 22.52
N ALA A 698 16.19 -20.71 22.83
CA ALA A 698 14.87 -21.18 22.42
C ALA A 698 14.47 -20.82 20.98
N VAL A 699 15.27 -20.00 20.29
CA VAL A 699 15.02 -19.62 18.89
C VAL A 699 16.04 -20.27 17.96
N ASP A 700 15.63 -20.50 16.72
CA ASP A 700 16.46 -21.05 15.64
C ASP A 700 17.75 -20.24 15.40
N VAL A 701 17.71 -18.91 15.62
CA VAL A 701 18.86 -18.01 15.46
C VAL A 701 20.05 -18.37 16.36
N PHE A 702 19.86 -18.86 17.59
CA PHE A 702 21.01 -19.23 18.44
C PHE A 702 21.81 -20.40 17.85
N PHE A 703 21.13 -21.39 17.28
CA PHE A 703 21.81 -22.42 16.52
C PHE A 703 22.42 -21.82 15.24
N GLY A 704 21.73 -20.89 14.59
CA GLY A 704 22.27 -20.08 13.49
C GLY A 704 23.62 -19.40 13.79
N ASP A 705 23.78 -18.78 14.97
CA ASP A 705 25.03 -18.12 15.38
C ASP A 705 26.21 -19.12 15.43
N PHE A 706 25.94 -20.35 15.88
CA PHE A 706 26.91 -21.45 15.84
C PHE A 706 27.25 -21.86 14.39
N LEU A 707 26.24 -21.93 13.52
CA LEU A 707 26.41 -22.26 12.11
C LEU A 707 27.21 -21.20 11.35
N LEU A 708 27.03 -19.92 11.67
CA LEU A 708 27.72 -18.79 11.02
C LEU A 708 29.23 -18.74 11.34
N SER A 709 29.67 -19.36 12.43
CA SER A 709 31.07 -19.32 12.87
C SER A 709 31.71 -20.70 12.93
N ALA A 710 31.42 -21.50 13.95
CA ALA A 710 32.13 -22.73 14.25
C ALA A 710 32.10 -23.75 13.10
N MET A 711 31.00 -23.84 12.36
CA MET A 711 30.91 -24.75 11.20
C MET A 711 31.89 -24.42 10.06
N PHE A 712 32.33 -23.16 9.98
CA PHE A 712 33.34 -22.68 9.04
C PHE A 712 34.76 -22.65 9.63
N GLY A 713 34.92 -23.05 10.90
CA GLY A 713 36.20 -23.07 11.62
C GLY A 713 36.49 -21.82 12.45
N GLY A 714 35.49 -20.96 12.67
CA GLY A 714 35.56 -19.85 13.61
C GLY A 714 35.22 -20.25 15.05
N GLU A 715 34.94 -19.26 15.90
CA GLU A 715 34.57 -19.44 17.32
C GLU A 715 33.22 -18.76 17.60
N LEU A 716 32.33 -19.47 18.29
CA LEU A 716 31.10 -18.89 18.86
C LEU A 716 31.39 -18.29 20.24
N LEU A 717 31.16 -16.99 20.38
CA LEU A 717 31.27 -16.25 21.64
C LEU A 717 29.85 -16.05 22.19
N ILE A 718 29.53 -16.71 23.30
CA ILE A 718 28.20 -16.65 23.90
C ILE A 718 28.16 -15.53 24.93
N SER A 719 27.38 -14.49 24.68
CA SER A 719 27.20 -13.38 25.62
C SER A 719 26.32 -13.80 26.81
N PRO A 720 26.79 -13.62 28.06
CA PRO A 720 26.01 -13.89 29.27
C PRO A 720 24.73 -13.02 29.39
N PRO A 721 23.66 -13.50 30.06
CA PRO A 721 22.39 -12.77 30.16
C PRO A 721 22.49 -11.37 30.80
N ASP A 722 23.32 -11.21 31.82
CA ASP A 722 23.55 -9.94 32.53
C ASP A 722 24.23 -8.89 31.63
N VAL A 723 25.14 -9.32 30.75
CA VAL A 723 25.79 -8.44 29.76
C VAL A 723 24.78 -7.94 28.71
N LEU A 724 23.85 -8.78 28.26
CA LEU A 724 22.83 -8.39 27.28
C LEU A 724 21.82 -7.38 27.82
N ALA A 725 21.50 -7.49 29.12
CA ALA A 725 20.55 -6.61 29.76
C ALA A 725 21.10 -5.18 29.99
N ASP A 726 22.41 -4.99 29.82
CA ASP A 726 23.13 -3.74 30.08
C ASP A 726 23.91 -3.27 28.83
N PRO A 727 23.37 -2.31 28.03
CA PRO A 727 24.01 -1.86 26.80
C PRO A 727 25.48 -1.39 26.95
N PRO A 728 25.87 -0.62 27.99
CA PRO A 728 27.27 -0.35 28.31
C PRO A 728 28.14 -1.61 28.44
N ALA A 729 27.70 -2.62 29.20
CA ALA A 729 28.44 -3.87 29.35
C ALA A 729 28.57 -4.63 28.03
N LEU A 730 27.51 -4.63 27.21
CA LEU A 730 27.54 -5.23 25.87
C LEU A 730 28.53 -4.52 24.93
N VAL A 731 28.58 -3.19 24.93
CA VAL A 731 29.56 -2.42 24.15
C VAL A 731 30.99 -2.69 24.63
N ALA A 732 31.21 -2.78 25.94
CA ALA A 732 32.51 -3.16 26.50
C ALA A 732 32.93 -4.56 26.02
N ALA A 733 32.01 -5.54 26.07
CA ALA A 733 32.26 -6.90 25.59
C ALA A 733 32.57 -6.94 24.08
N LEU A 734 31.85 -6.17 23.26
CA LEU A 734 32.11 -6.03 21.82
C LEU A 734 33.54 -5.51 21.55
N ARG A 735 34.02 -4.53 22.33
CA ARG A 735 35.38 -3.98 22.20
C ARG A 735 36.47 -4.92 22.70
N GLU A 736 36.22 -5.62 23.80
CA GLU A 736 37.18 -6.55 24.39
C GLU A 736 37.33 -7.82 23.55
N GLN A 737 36.21 -8.46 23.23
CA GLN A 737 36.20 -9.73 22.52
C GLN A 737 36.43 -9.55 21.02
N ARG A 738 36.15 -8.37 20.46
CA ARG A 738 36.35 -8.00 19.05
C ARG A 738 35.73 -9.01 18.06
N PRO A 739 34.44 -9.36 18.17
CA PRO A 739 33.81 -10.28 17.24
C PRO A 739 33.82 -9.72 15.81
N GLU A 740 33.81 -10.62 14.84
CA GLU A 740 33.78 -10.29 13.41
C GLU A 740 32.37 -10.48 12.82
N ILE A 741 31.55 -11.32 13.45
CA ILE A 741 30.19 -11.61 13.03
C ILE A 741 29.25 -11.31 14.21
N MET A 742 28.12 -10.67 13.92
CA MET A 742 27.03 -10.50 14.88
C MET A 742 25.68 -10.56 14.16
N VAL A 743 24.74 -11.30 14.73
CA VAL A 743 23.33 -11.28 14.32
C VAL A 743 22.54 -10.61 15.42
N THR A 744 21.66 -9.66 15.08
CA THR A 744 20.91 -8.89 16.08
C THR A 744 19.57 -8.36 15.56
N THR A 745 18.81 -7.71 16.44
CA THR A 745 17.56 -7.03 16.10
C THR A 745 17.80 -5.53 15.92
N PRO A 746 16.97 -4.81 15.13
CA PRO A 746 17.00 -3.36 15.05
C PRO A 746 16.97 -2.67 16.43
N SER A 747 16.15 -3.16 17.36
CA SER A 747 16.05 -2.63 18.72
C SER A 747 17.38 -2.68 19.48
N LEU A 748 18.09 -3.82 19.43
CA LEU A 748 19.38 -3.98 20.11
C LEU A 748 20.50 -3.24 19.37
N ALA A 749 20.49 -3.23 18.04
CA ALA A 749 21.42 -2.45 17.23
C ALA A 749 21.33 -0.95 17.53
N LYS A 750 20.12 -0.43 17.75
CA LYS A 750 19.89 0.95 18.18
C LYS A 750 20.43 1.24 19.59
N ALA A 751 20.23 0.32 20.53
CA ALA A 751 20.77 0.48 21.89
C ALA A 751 22.31 0.55 21.85
N ILE A 752 22.95 -0.32 21.04
CA ILE A 752 24.40 -0.32 20.82
C ILE A 752 24.86 1.00 20.17
N SER A 753 24.17 1.48 19.13
CA SER A 753 24.57 2.71 18.44
C SER A 753 24.46 3.94 19.34
N GLN A 754 23.40 4.02 20.15
CA GLN A 754 23.21 5.11 21.12
C GLN A 754 24.31 5.16 22.17
N GLU A 755 24.70 4.00 22.71
CA GLU A 755 25.78 3.91 23.69
C GLU A 755 27.14 4.28 23.06
N LEU A 756 27.43 3.79 21.86
CA LEU A 756 28.65 4.16 21.12
C LEU A 756 28.74 5.66 20.86
N VAL A 757 27.63 6.30 20.48
CA VAL A 757 27.57 7.76 20.28
C VAL A 757 27.78 8.50 21.60
N TYR A 758 27.17 8.04 22.69
CA TYR A 758 27.33 8.64 24.01
C TYR A 758 28.79 8.62 24.48
N GLU A 759 29.50 7.51 24.26
CA GLU A 759 30.92 7.37 24.62
C GLU A 759 31.89 7.97 23.58
N GLY A 760 31.41 8.39 22.41
CA GLY A 760 32.24 8.91 21.32
C GLY A 760 33.13 7.83 20.66
N GLY A 761 32.63 6.60 20.56
CA GLY A 761 33.37 5.45 20.03
C GLY A 761 32.75 4.79 18.79
N ALA A 762 33.44 3.78 18.27
CA ALA A 762 33.01 2.94 17.15
C ALA A 762 33.43 1.48 17.40
N LEU A 763 32.93 0.54 16.59
CA LEU A 763 33.38 -0.85 16.57
C LEU A 763 34.29 -1.06 15.35
N ASP A 764 35.45 -1.70 15.50
CA ASP A 764 36.45 -1.83 14.43
C ASP A 764 36.61 -3.28 13.91
N SER A 765 36.10 -4.26 14.65
CA SER A 765 36.28 -5.69 14.37
C SER A 765 35.20 -6.30 13.50
N LEU A 766 33.98 -5.77 13.51
CA LEU A 766 32.85 -6.34 12.78
C LEU A 766 33.13 -6.34 11.26
N ARG A 767 32.91 -7.50 10.64
CA ARG A 767 32.97 -7.75 9.19
C ARG A 767 31.61 -8.10 8.62
N VAL A 768 30.77 -8.76 9.42
CA VAL A 768 29.38 -9.09 9.07
C VAL A 768 28.47 -8.69 10.22
N LEU A 769 27.48 -7.85 9.93
CA LEU A 769 26.40 -7.52 10.85
C LEU A 769 25.07 -7.81 10.15
N ALA A 770 24.41 -8.89 10.55
CA ALA A 770 23.05 -9.20 10.11
C ALA A 770 22.04 -8.66 11.12
N VAL A 771 21.10 -7.87 10.64
CA VAL A 771 20.01 -7.29 11.44
C VAL A 771 18.70 -7.82 10.88
N GLY A 772 17.79 -8.26 11.74
CA GLY A 772 16.53 -8.81 11.26
C GLY A 772 15.47 -8.95 12.33
N SER A 773 14.44 -9.71 12.03
CA SER A 773 13.31 -10.00 12.93
C SER A 773 12.39 -8.83 13.30
N GLU A 774 12.69 -7.58 12.94
CA GLU A 774 11.80 -6.41 13.12
C GLU A 774 11.89 -5.46 11.91
N PRO A 775 10.90 -4.60 11.66
CA PRO A 775 11.07 -3.48 10.75
C PRO A 775 12.24 -2.60 11.21
N TRP A 776 13.18 -2.31 10.32
CA TRP A 776 14.37 -1.54 10.64
C TRP A 776 14.24 -0.10 10.12
N PRO A 777 14.16 0.93 10.99
CA PRO A 777 14.11 2.31 10.54
C PRO A 777 15.36 2.71 9.76
N ALA A 778 15.16 3.38 8.62
CA ALA A 778 16.24 3.77 7.72
C ALA A 778 17.26 4.73 8.39
N ASP A 779 16.79 5.65 9.23
CA ASP A 779 17.66 6.60 9.93
C ASP A 779 18.50 5.92 11.02
N ASP A 780 17.92 4.98 11.76
CA ASP A 780 18.66 4.18 12.75
C ASP A 780 19.75 3.35 12.06
N CYS A 781 19.47 2.80 10.86
CA CYS A 781 20.47 2.13 10.04
C CYS A 781 21.60 3.07 9.62
N ARG A 782 21.29 4.26 9.07
CA ARG A 782 22.31 5.22 8.63
C ARG A 782 23.23 5.63 9.78
N ALA A 783 22.66 5.94 10.94
CA ALA A 783 23.43 6.28 12.14
C ALA A 783 24.37 5.14 12.58
N LEU A 784 23.93 3.88 12.44
CA LEU A 784 24.75 2.72 12.75
C LEU A 784 25.92 2.55 11.75
N LEU A 785 25.71 2.82 10.47
CA LEU A 785 26.74 2.66 9.43
C LEU A 785 27.99 3.53 9.68
N ASP A 786 27.82 4.71 10.29
CA ASP A 786 28.91 5.63 10.65
C ASP A 786 29.78 5.11 11.81
N LEU A 787 29.28 4.14 12.58
CA LEU A 787 29.95 3.54 13.74
C LEU A 787 30.67 2.23 13.41
N LEU A 788 30.65 1.82 12.14
CA LEU A 788 31.18 0.55 11.65
C LEU A 788 32.23 0.76 10.55
N PRO A 789 33.22 -0.14 10.40
CA PRO A 789 34.21 -0.05 9.33
C PRO A 789 33.54 -0.04 7.96
N ALA A 790 34.08 0.73 7.00
CA ALA A 790 33.47 0.86 5.67
C ALA A 790 33.33 -0.47 4.90
N GLY A 791 34.20 -1.45 5.19
CA GLY A 791 34.19 -2.78 4.58
C GLY A 791 33.28 -3.81 5.25
N THR A 792 32.53 -3.45 6.29
CA THR A 792 31.58 -4.37 6.95
C THR A 792 30.37 -4.59 6.05
N ILE A 793 30.00 -5.85 5.83
CA ILE A 793 28.72 -6.22 5.24
C ILE A 793 27.66 -5.99 6.31
N VAL A 794 26.73 -5.07 6.03
CA VAL A 794 25.61 -4.79 6.92
C VAL A 794 24.36 -5.20 6.16
N ALA A 795 23.66 -6.19 6.70
CA ALA A 795 22.57 -6.87 6.00
C ALA A 795 21.27 -6.75 6.79
N ASN A 796 20.17 -6.40 6.11
CA ASN A 796 18.83 -6.63 6.63
C ASN A 796 18.37 -8.03 6.16
N ALA A 797 18.30 -8.97 7.08
CA ALA A 797 17.93 -10.36 6.82
C ALA A 797 16.46 -10.61 7.19
N TYR A 798 15.75 -11.32 6.31
CA TYR A 798 14.34 -11.62 6.48
C TYR A 798 14.06 -13.08 6.14
N GLY A 799 13.30 -13.72 7.02
CA GLY A 799 12.76 -15.06 6.85
C GLY A 799 11.83 -15.41 8.00
N ALA A 800 11.35 -16.65 7.98
CA ALA A 800 10.57 -17.23 9.05
C ALA A 800 11.20 -18.54 9.50
N THR A 801 10.88 -19.01 10.70
CA THR A 801 11.28 -20.35 11.16
C THR A 801 10.82 -21.43 10.18
N GLU A 802 9.64 -21.27 9.56
CA GLU A 802 9.10 -22.15 8.53
C GLU A 802 9.89 -22.17 7.20
N THR A 803 10.82 -21.24 7.01
CA THR A 803 11.71 -21.14 5.85
C THR A 803 13.19 -21.19 6.25
N THR A 804 13.46 -21.68 7.46
CA THR A 804 14.81 -21.93 8.01
C THR A 804 15.63 -20.65 8.15
N VAL A 805 15.29 -19.86 9.18
CA VAL A 805 15.97 -18.62 9.59
C VAL A 805 15.78 -17.48 8.60
N ASP A 806 16.55 -17.45 7.51
CA ASP A 806 16.54 -16.37 6.52
C ASP A 806 16.15 -16.87 5.14
N SER A 807 15.59 -15.98 4.32
CA SER A 807 15.14 -16.27 2.95
C SER A 807 15.48 -15.15 1.98
N THR A 808 15.58 -13.91 2.46
CA THR A 808 16.07 -12.77 1.69
C THR A 808 17.08 -11.95 2.50
N VAL A 809 17.98 -11.27 1.79
CA VAL A 809 18.95 -10.34 2.36
C VAL A 809 19.00 -9.06 1.53
N PHE A 810 19.06 -7.92 2.21
CA PHE A 810 19.39 -6.62 1.63
C PHE A 810 20.72 -6.11 2.19
N ASP A 811 21.73 -5.90 1.35
CA ASP A 811 22.99 -5.29 1.77
C ASP A 811 22.87 -3.75 1.69
N VAL A 812 22.81 -3.09 2.86
CA VAL A 812 22.60 -1.63 2.94
C VAL A 812 23.74 -0.80 2.36
N ARG A 813 24.92 -1.38 2.11
CA ARG A 813 26.05 -0.68 1.48
C ARG A 813 26.19 -0.99 0.00
N ALA A 814 25.78 -2.18 -0.44
CA ALA A 814 25.82 -2.56 -1.86
C ALA A 814 24.57 -2.11 -2.63
N GLU A 815 23.44 -1.90 -1.95
CA GLU A 815 22.15 -1.62 -2.56
C GLU A 815 21.56 -0.25 -2.16
N THR A 816 20.69 0.30 -2.99
CA THR A 816 20.07 1.61 -2.75
C THR A 816 18.82 1.48 -1.88
N MET A 817 18.91 1.92 -0.61
CA MET A 817 17.79 1.89 0.35
C MET A 817 16.53 2.57 -0.19
N GLY A 818 16.66 3.68 -0.94
CA GLY A 818 15.55 4.49 -1.47
C GLY A 818 14.99 5.49 -0.43
N PRO A 819 13.88 6.20 -0.76
CA PRO A 819 13.29 7.25 0.09
C PRO A 819 12.41 6.73 1.25
N GLN A 820 12.31 5.41 1.43
CA GLN A 820 11.41 4.76 2.38
C GLN A 820 11.85 4.98 3.84
N ALA A 821 10.89 4.87 4.76
CA ALA A 821 11.13 4.99 6.19
C ALA A 821 11.83 3.76 6.81
N THR A 822 11.76 2.60 6.15
CA THR A 822 12.33 1.33 6.62
C THR A 822 13.29 0.72 5.60
N VAL A 823 14.32 0.03 6.09
CA VAL A 823 15.26 -0.72 5.25
C VAL A 823 14.52 -1.86 4.54
N PRO A 824 14.68 -2.03 3.21
CA PRO A 824 14.09 -3.16 2.47
C PRO A 824 14.61 -4.52 2.96
N VAL A 825 13.89 -5.59 2.64
CA VAL A 825 14.27 -6.98 2.99
C VAL A 825 15.04 -7.70 1.88
N GLY A 826 15.13 -7.07 0.71
CA GLY A 826 16.17 -7.39 -0.28
C GLY A 826 15.78 -8.47 -1.27
N ARG A 827 16.75 -9.33 -1.60
CA ARG A 827 16.63 -10.34 -2.67
C ARG A 827 16.68 -11.75 -2.10
N PRO A 828 16.07 -12.73 -2.79
CA PRO A 828 16.12 -14.13 -2.36
C PRO A 828 17.54 -14.66 -2.27
N LEU A 829 17.79 -15.47 -1.24
CA LEU A 829 19.00 -16.27 -1.09
C LEU A 829 19.13 -17.29 -2.25
N ILE A 830 20.31 -17.90 -2.42
CA ILE A 830 20.48 -18.99 -3.40
C ILE A 830 19.40 -20.06 -3.20
N ASN A 831 19.01 -20.78 -4.26
CA ASN A 831 17.98 -21.84 -4.25
C ASN A 831 16.66 -21.50 -3.50
N THR A 832 16.36 -20.22 -3.34
CA THR A 832 15.14 -19.72 -2.67
C THR A 832 14.30 -18.99 -3.69
N SER A 833 12.99 -19.21 -3.68
CA SER A 833 12.04 -18.43 -4.47
C SER A 833 11.17 -17.58 -3.56
N VAL A 834 10.83 -16.37 -4.00
CA VAL A 834 9.93 -15.47 -3.30
C VAL A 834 8.93 -14.91 -4.29
N HIS A 835 7.65 -14.98 -3.92
CA HIS A 835 6.55 -14.50 -4.75
C HIS A 835 5.69 -13.53 -3.93
N VAL A 836 5.26 -12.44 -4.56
CA VAL A 836 4.27 -11.52 -3.98
C VAL A 836 2.98 -11.74 -4.73
N LEU A 837 1.97 -12.28 -4.06
CA LEU A 837 0.76 -12.82 -4.68
C LEU A 837 -0.50 -12.17 -4.13
N ASP A 838 -1.54 -12.14 -4.96
CA ASP A 838 -2.89 -11.78 -4.54
C ASP A 838 -3.60 -12.96 -3.83
N PRO A 839 -4.81 -12.76 -3.26
CA PRO A 839 -5.56 -13.84 -2.60
C PRO A 839 -5.95 -15.03 -3.49
N ARG A 840 -5.72 -14.95 -4.81
CA ARG A 840 -5.95 -16.01 -5.80
C ARG A 840 -4.63 -16.65 -6.28
N MET A 841 -3.52 -16.42 -5.58
CA MET A 841 -2.18 -16.94 -5.91
C MET A 841 -1.62 -16.44 -7.25
N ARG A 842 -2.05 -15.25 -7.71
CA ARG A 842 -1.48 -14.62 -8.92
C ARG A 842 -0.44 -13.58 -8.55
N PRO A 843 0.69 -13.47 -9.29
CA PRO A 843 1.64 -12.37 -9.08
C PRO A 843 0.97 -11.00 -9.17
N VAL A 844 1.29 -10.13 -8.23
CA VAL A 844 0.88 -8.72 -8.28
C VAL A 844 1.88 -7.89 -9.10
N PRO A 845 1.46 -6.77 -9.71
CA PRO A 845 2.38 -5.93 -10.47
C PRO A 845 3.48 -5.27 -9.62
N THR A 846 4.52 -4.78 -10.29
CA THR A 846 5.58 -4.01 -9.65
C THR A 846 5.00 -2.81 -8.90
N GLY A 847 5.39 -2.62 -7.63
CA GLY A 847 4.93 -1.55 -6.76
C GLY A 847 3.61 -1.83 -6.04
N VAL A 848 2.89 -2.90 -6.39
CA VAL A 848 1.62 -3.29 -5.77
C VAL A 848 1.86 -4.23 -4.59
N TYR A 849 1.11 -4.03 -3.51
CA TYR A 849 1.20 -4.87 -2.32
C TYR A 849 0.45 -6.19 -2.51
N GLY A 850 1.09 -7.27 -2.07
CA GLY A 850 0.49 -8.60 -1.98
C GLY A 850 1.10 -9.39 -0.83
N GLU A 851 0.60 -10.60 -0.61
CA GLU A 851 1.13 -11.49 0.41
C GLU A 851 2.40 -12.18 -0.09
N ILE A 852 3.39 -12.31 0.80
CA ILE A 852 4.69 -12.92 0.49
C ILE A 852 4.61 -14.45 0.65
N PHE A 853 5.06 -15.18 -0.35
CA PHE A 853 5.21 -16.62 -0.37
C PHE A 853 6.66 -16.98 -0.63
N ILE A 854 7.16 -18.01 0.06
CA ILE A 854 8.56 -18.41 -0.03
C ILE A 854 8.64 -19.90 -0.41
N GLY A 855 9.41 -20.21 -1.45
CA GLY A 855 9.70 -21.57 -1.91
C GLY A 855 11.19 -21.88 -1.91
N GLY A 856 11.53 -23.09 -2.35
CA GLY A 856 12.91 -23.57 -2.47
C GLY A 856 13.43 -24.35 -1.26
N ASP A 857 14.74 -24.55 -1.22
CA ASP A 857 15.40 -25.53 -0.33
C ASP A 857 15.34 -25.17 1.17
N GLY A 858 15.00 -23.91 1.49
CA GLY A 858 14.80 -23.45 2.88
C GLY A 858 13.45 -23.81 3.49
N VAL A 859 12.46 -24.23 2.70
CA VAL A 859 11.11 -24.52 3.19
C VAL A 859 11.11 -25.74 4.12
N ALA A 860 10.64 -25.54 5.35
CA ALA A 860 10.55 -26.56 6.39
C ALA A 860 9.57 -27.68 6.02
N GLN A 861 9.64 -28.82 6.72
CA GLN A 861 8.77 -29.96 6.44
C GLN A 861 7.30 -29.71 6.79
N GLY A 862 7.03 -28.82 7.74
CA GLY A 862 5.68 -28.47 8.19
C GLY A 862 5.63 -28.24 9.68
N TYR A 863 4.43 -28.41 10.25
CA TYR A 863 4.22 -28.33 11.69
C TYR A 863 4.08 -29.73 12.33
N TRP A 864 4.84 -29.98 13.38
CA TRP A 864 4.83 -31.23 14.17
C TRP A 864 3.42 -31.52 14.68
N ASN A 865 2.92 -32.75 14.45
CA ASN A 865 1.58 -33.19 14.86
C ASN A 865 0.43 -32.26 14.44
N ARG A 866 0.56 -31.53 13.32
CA ARG A 866 -0.46 -30.61 12.79
C ARG A 866 -0.57 -30.66 11.25
N PRO A 867 -1.04 -31.78 10.66
CA PRO A 867 -1.15 -31.93 9.22
C PRO A 867 -2.14 -30.93 8.58
N GLU A 868 -3.24 -30.60 9.28
CA GLU A 868 -4.23 -29.63 8.78
C GLU A 868 -3.63 -28.22 8.64
N LEU A 869 -2.95 -27.74 9.68
CA LEU A 869 -2.27 -26.44 9.65
C LEU A 869 -1.11 -26.43 8.63
N THR A 870 -0.41 -27.57 8.51
CA THR A 870 0.63 -27.73 7.48
C THR A 870 0.04 -27.56 6.08
N GLY A 871 -1.08 -28.22 5.75
CA GLY A 871 -1.73 -28.07 4.45
C GLY A 871 -2.28 -26.67 4.16
N GLN A 872 -2.55 -25.87 5.19
CA GLN A 872 -3.02 -24.48 5.04
C GLN A 872 -1.87 -23.49 4.78
N ARG A 873 -0.66 -23.79 5.26
CA ARG A 873 0.49 -22.86 5.20
C ARG A 873 1.60 -23.31 4.26
N PHE A 874 1.74 -24.61 3.98
CA PHE A 874 2.72 -25.18 3.05
C PHE A 874 1.96 -25.72 1.83
N LEU A 875 1.76 -24.83 0.85
CA LEU A 875 0.96 -25.07 -0.34
C LEU A 875 1.83 -25.71 -1.44
N PRO A 876 1.24 -26.44 -2.40
CA PRO A 876 1.94 -26.81 -3.63
C PRO A 876 2.45 -25.55 -4.36
N ASP A 877 3.66 -25.61 -4.91
CA ASP A 877 4.24 -24.50 -5.67
C ASP A 877 3.80 -24.55 -7.16
N PRO A 878 2.90 -23.65 -7.62
CA PRO A 878 2.47 -23.62 -9.02
C PRO A 878 3.50 -23.01 -9.97
N PHE A 879 4.59 -22.43 -9.45
CA PHE A 879 5.64 -21.78 -10.24
C PHE A 879 6.86 -22.70 -10.46
N SER A 880 6.94 -23.80 -9.72
CA SER A 880 7.99 -24.81 -9.86
C SER A 880 7.63 -25.88 -10.89
N THR A 881 8.66 -26.43 -11.55
CA THR A 881 8.53 -27.62 -12.40
C THR A 881 8.61 -28.93 -11.59
N ASP A 882 9.06 -28.86 -10.33
CA ASP A 882 9.08 -30.00 -9.42
C ASP A 882 7.69 -30.13 -8.75
N PRO A 883 6.96 -31.24 -8.98
CA PRO A 883 5.65 -31.46 -8.36
C PRO A 883 5.69 -31.63 -6.84
N ALA A 884 6.87 -31.87 -6.25
CA ALA A 884 7.06 -31.94 -4.80
C ALA A 884 7.40 -30.58 -4.16
N ALA A 885 7.66 -29.54 -4.97
CA ALA A 885 7.97 -28.21 -4.46
C ALA A 885 6.77 -27.60 -3.73
N ARG A 886 7.07 -26.86 -2.67
CA ARG A 886 6.07 -26.23 -1.80
C ARG A 886 6.40 -24.75 -1.59
N LEU A 887 5.35 -23.95 -1.46
CA LEU A 887 5.39 -22.57 -1.02
C LEU A 887 4.91 -22.47 0.43
N TYR A 888 5.68 -21.80 1.26
CA TYR A 888 5.24 -21.35 2.57
C TYR A 888 4.53 -19.98 2.46
N ARG A 889 3.30 -19.93 2.97
CA ARG A 889 2.46 -18.72 3.07
C ARG A 889 2.77 -17.96 4.36
N THR A 890 3.55 -16.90 4.26
CA THR A 890 4.13 -16.18 5.41
C THR A 890 3.10 -15.42 6.26
N GLY A 891 2.03 -14.93 5.64
CA GLY A 891 1.13 -13.93 6.25
C GLY A 891 1.69 -12.50 6.24
N ASP A 892 2.90 -12.30 5.72
CA ASP A 892 3.53 -11.00 5.59
C ASP A 892 3.12 -10.33 4.25
N VAL A 893 2.97 -9.01 4.26
CA VAL A 893 2.60 -8.21 3.08
C VAL A 893 3.81 -7.41 2.61
N GLY A 894 4.08 -7.48 1.31
CA GLY A 894 5.20 -6.76 0.69
C GLY A 894 4.93 -6.41 -0.75
N ARG A 895 5.91 -5.78 -1.39
CA ARG A 895 5.87 -5.44 -2.81
C ARG A 895 7.26 -5.50 -3.43
N TRP A 896 7.30 -5.76 -4.73
CA TRP A 896 8.52 -5.61 -5.53
C TRP A 896 8.70 -4.16 -5.94
N ARG A 897 9.90 -3.61 -5.70
CA ARG A 897 10.35 -2.38 -6.36
C ARG A 897 10.68 -2.65 -7.83
N ALA A 898 10.77 -1.58 -8.62
CA ALA A 898 11.14 -1.67 -10.04
C ALA A 898 12.55 -2.23 -10.30
N ASP A 899 13.46 -2.13 -9.32
CA ASP A 899 14.80 -2.73 -9.35
C ASP A 899 14.81 -4.21 -8.90
N GLY A 900 13.67 -4.77 -8.51
CA GLY A 900 13.56 -6.15 -8.04
C GLY A 900 14.01 -6.36 -6.59
N VAL A 901 14.05 -5.30 -5.78
CA VAL A 901 14.23 -5.39 -4.32
C VAL A 901 12.86 -5.56 -3.65
N LEU A 902 12.76 -6.48 -2.68
CA LEU A 902 11.55 -6.72 -1.91
C LEU A 902 11.44 -5.74 -0.73
N GLU A 903 10.26 -5.13 -0.59
CA GLU A 903 9.88 -4.31 0.55
C GLU A 903 8.84 -5.02 1.41
N LEU A 904 8.96 -4.88 2.73
CA LEU A 904 7.98 -5.35 3.70
C LEU A 904 7.11 -4.18 4.16
N ALA A 905 5.79 -4.33 4.11
CA ALA A 905 4.83 -3.34 4.60
C ALA A 905 4.27 -3.66 5.99
N GLY A 906 4.15 -4.95 6.31
CA GLY A 906 3.54 -5.42 7.55
C GLY A 906 2.98 -6.83 7.40
N ARG A 907 1.86 -7.09 8.08
CA ARG A 907 1.19 -8.40 8.09
C ARG A 907 -0.25 -8.30 7.63
N ALA A 908 -0.71 -9.35 6.95
CA ALA A 908 -2.11 -9.54 6.57
C ALA A 908 -2.95 -10.12 7.72
N ASP A 909 -2.29 -10.73 8.71
CA ASP A 909 -2.92 -11.32 9.89
C ASP A 909 -2.57 -10.57 11.19
N ASP A 910 -3.20 -10.97 12.29
CA ASP A 910 -3.09 -10.33 13.61
C ASP A 910 -1.78 -10.64 14.36
N GLN A 911 -0.79 -11.19 13.68
CA GLN A 911 0.50 -11.48 14.28
C GLN A 911 1.36 -10.21 14.33
N VAL A 912 2.16 -10.09 15.38
CA VAL A 912 3.03 -8.94 15.62
C VAL A 912 4.41 -9.39 16.07
N LYS A 913 5.40 -8.52 15.88
CA LYS A 913 6.77 -8.67 16.42
C LYS A 913 6.95 -7.68 17.56
N VAL A 914 7.25 -8.17 18.76
CA VAL A 914 7.47 -7.35 19.96
C VAL A 914 8.87 -7.67 20.49
N ARG A 915 9.81 -6.72 20.39
CA ARG A 915 11.21 -6.89 20.82
C ARG A 915 11.91 -8.10 20.17
N GLY A 916 11.64 -8.34 18.89
CA GLY A 916 12.15 -9.45 18.10
C GLY A 916 11.39 -10.77 18.29
N PHE A 917 10.46 -10.84 19.25
CA PHE A 917 9.66 -12.04 19.49
C PHE A 917 8.36 -12.04 18.68
N ARG A 918 8.06 -13.18 18.06
CA ARG A 918 6.82 -13.41 17.32
C ARG A 918 5.68 -13.68 18.30
N VAL A 919 4.71 -12.76 18.37
CA VAL A 919 3.54 -12.86 19.26
C VAL A 919 2.26 -12.90 18.43
N GLU A 920 1.44 -13.91 18.66
CA GLU A 920 0.09 -14.01 18.09
C GLU A 920 -0.89 -13.30 19.03
N LEU A 921 -1.53 -12.21 18.58
CA LEU A 921 -2.48 -11.47 19.43
C LEU A 921 -3.62 -12.40 19.91
N GLY A 922 -4.05 -13.33 19.07
CA GLY A 922 -5.03 -14.36 19.42
C GLY A 922 -4.60 -15.30 20.56
N GLU A 923 -3.30 -15.60 20.72
CA GLU A 923 -2.79 -16.40 21.85
C GLU A 923 -2.99 -15.65 23.17
N VAL A 924 -2.71 -14.35 23.15
CA VAL A 924 -2.88 -13.45 24.30
C VAL A 924 -4.36 -13.27 24.63
N GLU A 925 -5.20 -13.06 23.61
CA GLU A 925 -6.66 -12.94 23.74
C GLU A 925 -7.29 -14.21 24.31
N SER A 926 -6.85 -15.38 23.84
CA SER A 926 -7.27 -16.68 24.37
C SER A 926 -6.82 -16.88 25.82
N ALA A 927 -5.58 -16.51 26.16
CA ALA A 927 -5.09 -16.58 27.53
C ALA A 927 -5.87 -15.66 28.48
N MET A 928 -6.20 -14.44 28.05
CA MET A 928 -7.02 -13.50 28.82
C MET A 928 -8.43 -14.04 29.08
N THR A 929 -9.07 -14.62 28.06
CA THR A 929 -10.44 -15.18 28.17
C THR A 929 -10.52 -16.47 28.98
N ARG A 930 -9.39 -17.14 29.28
CA ARG A 930 -9.36 -18.26 30.25
C ARG A 930 -9.55 -17.81 31.70
N HIS A 931 -9.32 -16.53 32.01
CA HIS A 931 -9.52 -16.02 33.36
C HIS A 931 -11.02 -15.92 33.68
N PRO A 932 -11.53 -16.50 34.80
CA PRO A 932 -12.96 -16.52 35.11
C PRO A 932 -13.63 -15.15 35.30
N GLY A 933 -12.84 -14.08 35.41
CA GLY A 933 -13.31 -12.70 35.49
C GLY A 933 -13.46 -11.98 34.14
N VAL A 934 -12.98 -12.56 33.04
CA VAL A 934 -12.95 -11.91 31.71
C VAL A 934 -14.01 -12.53 30.80
N ALA A 935 -14.93 -11.72 30.27
CA ALA A 935 -15.95 -12.17 29.32
C ALA A 935 -15.47 -12.12 27.86
N ALA A 936 -14.70 -11.09 27.51
CA ALA A 936 -14.08 -10.95 26.20
C ALA A 936 -12.76 -10.22 26.32
N ALA A 937 -11.84 -10.47 25.40
CA ALA A 937 -10.55 -9.81 25.38
C ALA A 937 -10.07 -9.53 23.95
N ALA A 938 -9.29 -8.46 23.80
CA ALA A 938 -8.58 -8.07 22.59
C ALA A 938 -7.13 -7.74 22.96
N ALA A 939 -6.17 -8.01 22.08
CA ALA A 939 -4.80 -7.57 22.24
C ALA A 939 -4.42 -6.66 21.07
N ALA A 940 -3.56 -5.66 21.33
CA ALA A 940 -2.99 -4.84 20.28
C ALA A 940 -1.62 -4.30 20.69
N VAL A 941 -0.77 -4.04 19.71
CA VAL A 941 0.47 -3.30 19.91
C VAL A 941 0.17 -1.81 19.86
N ARG A 942 0.78 -1.06 20.78
CA ARG A 942 0.75 0.39 20.82
C ARG A 942 2.16 0.90 20.97
N ARG A 943 2.49 1.98 20.27
CA ARG A 943 3.76 2.68 20.45
C ARG A 943 3.65 3.64 21.63
N ASP A 944 4.66 3.67 22.50
CA ASP A 944 4.74 4.64 23.59
C ASP A 944 5.38 5.97 23.13
N GLU A 945 5.42 6.98 24.01
CA GLU A 945 6.02 8.30 23.71
C GLU A 945 7.52 8.23 23.39
N SER A 946 8.21 7.14 23.77
CA SER A 946 9.62 6.88 23.44
C SER A 946 9.81 6.14 22.11
N GLY A 947 8.72 5.87 21.39
CA GLY A 947 8.75 5.15 20.12
C GLY A 947 8.83 3.63 20.26
N ARG A 948 8.72 3.07 21.48
CA ARG A 948 8.79 1.61 21.71
C ARG A 948 7.41 0.97 21.59
N ASP A 949 7.38 -0.14 20.88
CA ASP A 949 6.18 -0.96 20.76
C ASP A 949 5.95 -1.75 22.05
N ARG A 950 4.72 -1.68 22.56
CA ARG A 950 4.28 -2.40 23.76
C ARG A 950 2.96 -3.12 23.51
N LEU A 951 2.84 -4.33 24.04
CA LEU A 951 1.61 -5.11 24.00
C LEU A 951 0.62 -4.56 25.05
N VAL A 952 -0.62 -4.30 24.63
CA VAL A 952 -1.73 -3.83 25.46
C VAL A 952 -2.89 -4.82 25.34
N GLY A 953 -3.43 -5.24 26.48
CA GLY A 953 -4.60 -6.12 26.56
C GLY A 953 -5.83 -5.32 26.95
N TYR A 954 -6.92 -5.52 26.22
CA TYR A 954 -8.22 -4.88 26.45
C TYR A 954 -9.19 -5.95 26.88
N ILE A 955 -9.88 -5.72 28.00
CA ILE A 955 -10.71 -6.73 28.63
C ILE A 955 -12.10 -6.19 28.93
N VAL A 956 -13.11 -7.02 28.65
CA VAL A 956 -14.49 -6.82 29.07
C VAL A 956 -14.71 -7.71 30.31
N PRO A 957 -15.00 -7.15 31.49
CA PRO A 957 -15.27 -7.94 32.69
C PRO A 957 -16.53 -8.81 32.52
N ALA A 958 -16.53 -9.99 33.13
CA ALA A 958 -17.73 -10.83 33.25
C ALA A 958 -18.73 -10.25 34.27
N ASP A 959 -20.02 -10.36 33.97
CA ASP A 959 -21.09 -9.77 34.77
C ASP A 959 -20.98 -10.09 36.27
N GLY A 960 -20.99 -9.04 37.10
CA GLY A 960 -20.96 -9.13 38.56
C GLY A 960 -19.59 -9.46 39.18
N ARG A 961 -18.51 -9.55 38.40
CA ARG A 961 -17.16 -9.82 38.91
C ARG A 961 -16.22 -8.63 38.71
N THR A 962 -15.68 -8.13 39.82
CA THR A 962 -14.51 -7.24 39.82
C THR A 962 -13.29 -8.08 40.22
N PHE A 963 -12.31 -8.19 39.33
CA PHE A 963 -11.00 -8.80 39.62
C PHE A 963 -9.92 -7.73 39.57
N ASP A 964 -8.76 -7.94 40.18
CA ASP A 964 -7.66 -6.99 40.11
C ASP A 964 -6.89 -7.13 38.77
N LEU A 965 -6.46 -6.01 38.16
CA LEU A 965 -5.64 -6.07 36.95
C LEU A 965 -4.25 -6.66 37.23
N GLY A 966 -3.73 -6.48 38.45
CA GLY A 966 -2.50 -7.14 38.91
C GLY A 966 -2.66 -8.66 38.96
N GLU A 967 -3.78 -9.15 39.49
CA GLU A 967 -4.15 -10.57 39.52
C GLU A 967 -4.24 -11.18 38.11
N LEU A 968 -4.93 -10.50 37.17
CA LEU A 968 -4.98 -10.98 35.78
C LEU A 968 -3.60 -11.00 35.12
N ARG A 969 -2.76 -10.00 35.36
CA ARG A 969 -1.40 -9.98 34.81
C ARG A 969 -0.55 -11.14 35.37
N ALA A 970 -0.68 -11.43 36.67
CA ALA A 970 -0.02 -12.59 37.29
C ALA A 970 -0.53 -13.90 36.68
N PHE A 971 -1.85 -14.05 36.52
CA PHE A 971 -2.45 -15.21 35.86
C PHE A 971 -1.96 -15.40 34.41
N LEU A 972 -1.81 -14.31 33.64
CA LEU A 972 -1.28 -14.37 32.28
C LEU A 972 0.20 -14.78 32.26
N ALA A 973 1.00 -14.29 33.21
CA ALA A 973 2.40 -14.64 33.33
C ALA A 973 2.62 -16.15 33.61
N ASP A 974 1.62 -16.85 34.14
CA ASP A 974 1.66 -18.31 34.33
C ASP A 974 1.34 -19.10 33.03
N ILE A 975 0.77 -18.45 32.00
CA ILE A 975 0.20 -19.11 30.82
C ILE A 975 0.97 -18.79 29.54
N VAL A 976 1.31 -17.51 29.33
CA VAL A 976 1.99 -17.02 28.13
C VAL A 976 3.42 -16.56 28.45
N PRO A 977 4.36 -16.58 27.48
CA PRO A 977 5.71 -16.06 27.68
C PRO A 977 5.71 -14.57 28.03
N ASP A 978 6.75 -14.12 28.74
CA ASP A 978 6.94 -12.73 29.16
C ASP A 978 6.71 -11.68 28.05
N PRO A 979 7.26 -11.82 26.82
CA PRO A 979 6.98 -10.87 25.72
C PRO A 979 5.52 -10.81 25.28
N ALA A 980 4.74 -11.86 25.55
CA ALA A 980 3.32 -11.98 25.24
C ALA A 980 2.42 -11.57 26.43
N VAL A 981 2.98 -11.25 27.60
CA VAL A 981 2.21 -10.67 28.72
C VAL A 981 1.98 -9.19 28.45
N PRO A 982 0.71 -8.71 28.40
CA PRO A 982 0.45 -7.30 28.18
C PRO A 982 1.08 -6.40 29.24
N SER A 983 1.83 -5.40 28.79
CA SER A 983 2.46 -4.40 29.65
C SER A 983 1.46 -3.44 30.30
N ALA A 984 0.28 -3.31 29.68
CA ALA A 984 -0.86 -2.54 30.18
C ALA A 984 -2.14 -3.34 29.92
N LEU A 985 -3.09 -3.25 30.86
CA LEU A 985 -4.42 -3.84 30.77
C LEU A 985 -5.47 -2.73 30.88
N VAL A 986 -6.39 -2.65 29.92
CA VAL A 986 -7.42 -1.61 29.84
C VAL A 986 -8.80 -2.27 29.94
N ARG A 987 -9.65 -1.76 30.85
CA ARG A 987 -11.03 -2.23 30.98
C ARG A 987 -11.93 -1.49 29.99
N LEU A 988 -12.74 -2.25 29.27
CA LEU A 988 -13.76 -1.73 28.36
C LEU A 988 -15.14 -2.24 28.79
N GLY A 989 -16.18 -1.45 28.50
CA GLY A 989 -17.57 -1.90 28.64
C GLY A 989 -17.95 -2.92 27.56
N ALA A 990 -17.38 -2.80 26.37
CA ALA A 990 -17.51 -3.75 25.26
C ALA A 990 -16.30 -3.60 24.33
N LEU A 991 -15.98 -4.64 23.56
CA LEU A 991 -14.99 -4.52 22.50
C LEU A 991 -15.57 -3.72 21.32
N PRO A 992 -14.83 -2.76 20.75
CA PRO A 992 -15.26 -2.05 19.55
C PRO A 992 -15.32 -3.02 18.37
N MET A 993 -16.44 -3.05 17.67
CA MET A 993 -16.65 -3.93 16.53
C MET A 993 -16.80 -3.11 15.25
N THR A 994 -16.26 -3.61 14.16
CA THR A 994 -16.54 -3.11 12.81
C THR A 994 -18.02 -3.38 12.46
N PRO A 995 -18.58 -2.69 11.46
CA PRO A 995 -19.94 -2.96 10.99
C PRO A 995 -20.17 -4.39 10.47
N SER A 996 -19.10 -5.13 10.11
CA SER A 996 -19.17 -6.54 9.72
C SER A 996 -19.14 -7.52 10.90
N GLY A 997 -19.07 -7.00 12.14
CA GLY A 997 -19.06 -7.81 13.35
C GLY A 997 -17.69 -8.42 13.69
N THR A 998 -16.59 -7.87 13.14
CA THR A 998 -15.21 -8.22 13.54
C THR A 998 -14.65 -7.17 14.51
N LEU A 999 -13.61 -7.51 15.27
CA LEU A 999 -12.98 -6.57 16.21
C LEU A 999 -12.33 -5.39 15.47
N ASP A 1000 -12.63 -4.15 15.88
CA ASP A 1000 -11.95 -2.95 15.37
C ASP A 1000 -10.78 -2.57 16.29
N ARG A 1001 -9.58 -3.06 15.95
CA ARG A 1001 -8.36 -2.78 16.73
C ARG A 1001 -7.88 -1.33 16.63
N ARG A 1002 -8.32 -0.56 15.62
CA ARG A 1002 -7.96 0.86 15.47
C ARG A 1002 -8.79 1.73 16.42
N ALA A 1003 -10.02 1.33 16.70
CA ALA A 1003 -10.90 1.98 17.67
C ALA A 1003 -10.57 1.68 19.15
N LEU A 1004 -9.63 0.77 19.43
CA LEU A 1004 -9.20 0.48 20.80
C LEU A 1004 -8.44 1.68 21.41
N PRO A 1005 -8.85 2.19 22.59
CA PRO A 1005 -8.30 3.42 23.17
C PRO A 1005 -6.85 3.26 23.62
N ALA A 1006 -6.09 4.36 23.71
CA ALA A 1006 -4.75 4.31 24.30
C ALA A 1006 -4.84 4.06 25.83
N PRO A 1007 -3.91 3.29 26.44
CA PRO A 1007 -3.90 3.09 27.89
C PRO A 1007 -3.54 4.40 28.62
N GLU A 1008 -4.34 4.76 29.64
CA GLU A 1008 -4.08 5.92 30.51
C GLU A 1008 -2.79 5.71 31.33
N ARG A 1009 -2.06 6.80 31.62
CA ARG A 1009 -0.83 6.76 32.43
C ARG A 1009 -1.16 6.15 33.80
N ALA A 1010 -0.33 5.22 34.27
CA ALA A 1010 -0.20 4.93 35.71
C ALA A 1010 0.44 6.15 36.39
N GLY A 1011 -0.32 7.23 36.54
CA GLY A 1011 0.04 8.43 37.28
C GLY A 1011 -0.24 8.21 38.75
N ARG A 1012 0.74 8.53 39.60
CA ARG A 1012 0.64 8.66 41.06
C ARG A 1012 -0.76 9.09 41.48
N ALA A 1013 -1.33 8.33 42.42
CA ALA A 1013 -2.57 8.68 43.12
C ALA A 1013 -2.60 10.19 43.43
N ALA A 1014 -3.60 10.88 42.88
CA ALA A 1014 -3.94 12.23 43.29
C ALA A 1014 -4.40 12.16 44.75
N ALA A 1015 -3.46 12.34 45.68
CA ALA A 1015 -3.79 12.73 47.04
C ALA A 1015 -4.42 14.12 46.95
N GLY A 1016 -5.64 14.23 47.47
CA GLY A 1016 -6.48 15.40 47.29
C GLY A 1016 -5.93 16.67 47.91
N ALA A 1017 -6.42 17.79 47.39
CA ALA A 1017 -6.51 19.03 48.14
C ALA A 1017 -7.90 19.63 47.87
N PHE A 1018 -8.79 19.39 48.83
CA PHE A 1018 -9.88 20.31 49.13
C PHE A 1018 -9.29 21.64 49.60
N GLY A 1019 -9.86 22.76 49.15
CA GLY A 1019 -9.81 24.03 49.88
C GLY A 1019 -9.56 25.26 49.00
N GLY A 1020 -10.61 26.05 48.75
CA GLY A 1020 -10.55 27.42 48.21
C GLY A 1020 -11.51 27.67 47.08
#